data_AF-A0A7W4YP50-F1
#
_entry.id   AF-A0A7W4YP50-F1
#
_cell.length_a   1.000
_cell.length_b   1.000
_cell.length_c   1.000
_cell.angle_alpha   90.00
_cell.angle_beta   90.00
_cell.angle_gamma   90.00
#
_symmetry.space_group_name_H-M   'P 1'
#
loop_
_entity.id
_entity.type
_entity.pdbx_description
1 polymer ?
#
loop_
_entity_poly.entity_id
_entity_poly.type
_entity_poly.pdbx_seq_one_letter_code
_entity_poly.pdbx_strand_id
1 'polypeptide(L)'
;MSVLRDSTRPGRRTPPVAHSQAYAAGWNPARFVSVIVVALLVIVGIPATNAAAADMVSASAAETQPALTMQQNVAASPGLPCDTFADGGNPCVAAYSTVRALSASYTGALYRVTRASDGAGADVGLLNSGYANAAAQDLFCENTVCTIVELYDQSAEGNDLTIAPVGEAGSSAIGARADALPVTVAGHAVYGIQVEPRVGYRNPSGSGMAIDGEPESMYWVASGTMATNACCFDFGNVEATSTNTGAGHMNTLIMSTFCGNPPCSGRGPWIQADLENGVFMGNGTSNLSNVSQTSPFVTGVLRNDGQSAFALDGGNATSASLTSLFQGALPSGYTPMKQEGGITLGAGGDNSNAAPGSFFEGAITSGYAPNATVAALQSDISSVAYTGTSGGGPGVGITGPAGKCVDVSGNDNGVGGAAVQLWDCLHDAVDQKWLHIRTVPTVYLTSGLDEYPNTLKTMGRCLEITGNTTTAGTPIQLWDCNGLGGQEWVTQSNGTLKNPQSGLCLTSRNGQTSNGTRLEIQPCTGAANQRFIVTPGLLFDETPINAPGGNCVDVIGANNGANGTRVVSWDCLREANDQSWWSTANGSLTTLGRCLDIVGDSTVAGTEVQLYDCNGVGGQKWVQQTNGSLKNPQSGLCLTDPGNAVNGTVLTIQSCSGAASQVFKVSGGQMISAPGGKCMDTAGNDTYGNWSGPKVQLWTCIEPAVDQHWTFTAGNTLETLTRCLDVAGNSTAAGTPVILFNCNGV
;
A
#
# COMPACT_ATOMS: atom_id res chain seq x y z
N MET A 1 68.31 -49.05 -17.80
CA MET A 1 68.31 -47.58 -17.66
C MET A 1 67.24 -47.29 -16.62
N SER A 2 67.52 -47.31 -15.31
CA SER A 2 68.67 -46.77 -14.54
C SER A 2 68.61 -45.23 -14.47
N VAL A 3 68.75 -44.55 -13.32
CA VAL A 3 69.10 -45.03 -11.96
C VAL A 3 68.60 -44.07 -10.85
N LEU A 4 68.32 -44.63 -9.66
CA LEU A 4 68.58 -44.19 -8.25
C LEU A 4 69.23 -42.80 -7.99
N ARG A 5 69.20 -42.12 -6.83
CA ARG A 5 68.84 -42.37 -5.39
C ARG A 5 68.65 -40.95 -4.71
N ASP A 6 68.44 -40.66 -3.41
CA ASP A 6 68.42 -41.41 -2.13
C ASP A 6 67.40 -40.82 -1.10
N SER A 7 67.83 -40.38 0.11
CA SER A 7 67.02 -40.04 1.28
C SER A 7 67.78 -39.15 2.31
N THR A 8 67.11 -38.55 3.31
CA THR A 8 67.48 -38.57 4.78
C THR A 8 66.78 -37.49 5.67
N ARG A 9 66.70 -37.79 6.98
CA ARG A 9 66.50 -36.95 8.20
C ARG A 9 67.54 -37.44 9.25
N PRO A 10 67.67 -36.94 10.51
CA PRO A 10 67.34 -35.65 11.17
C PRO A 10 68.57 -35.05 11.95
N GLY A 11 68.40 -34.00 12.77
CA GLY A 11 69.44 -33.53 13.73
C GLY A 11 68.96 -32.58 14.84
N ARG A 12 69.41 -32.79 16.10
CA ARG A 12 69.02 -32.04 17.33
C ARG A 12 70.03 -30.92 17.70
N ARG A 13 69.58 -29.95 18.53
CA ARG A 13 70.27 -29.44 19.75
C ARG A 13 69.24 -28.95 20.79
N THR A 14 69.65 -28.74 22.05
CA THR A 14 68.77 -28.60 23.24
C THR A 14 69.21 -27.42 24.17
N PRO A 15 68.88 -27.31 25.48
CA PRO A 15 68.11 -26.18 26.05
C PRO A 15 68.93 -25.32 27.07
N PRO A 16 68.28 -24.42 27.86
CA PRO A 16 67.94 -24.80 29.26
C PRO A 16 66.58 -24.21 29.78
N VAL A 17 65.76 -24.97 30.53
CA VAL A 17 65.52 -24.89 32.02
C VAL A 17 64.50 -23.82 32.48
N ALA A 18 63.53 -24.06 33.38
CA ALA A 18 62.85 -25.28 33.87
C ALA A 18 61.62 -24.95 34.78
N HIS A 19 60.78 -25.96 35.05
CA HIS A 19 59.82 -26.10 36.18
C HIS A 19 58.61 -25.12 36.29
N SER A 20 57.42 -25.54 36.79
CA SER A 20 56.93 -26.90 37.10
C SER A 20 55.40 -26.99 37.30
N GLN A 21 54.83 -28.07 36.74
CA GLN A 21 53.61 -28.79 37.18
C GLN A 21 52.26 -28.07 37.20
N ALA A 22 51.20 -28.89 37.09
CA ALA A 22 49.80 -28.50 37.10
C ALA A 22 49.04 -29.30 38.16
N TYR A 23 47.88 -28.79 38.57
CA TYR A 23 46.83 -29.61 39.19
C TYR A 23 45.47 -29.18 38.65
N ALA A 24 44.63 -30.15 38.33
CA ALA A 24 43.24 -29.95 37.94
C ALA A 24 42.32 -30.48 39.04
N ALA A 25 41.48 -29.60 39.59
CA ALA A 25 40.27 -29.91 40.33
C ALA A 25 39.42 -28.63 40.34
N GLY A 26 38.15 -28.71 39.94
CA GLY A 26 37.21 -27.60 40.16
C GLY A 26 36.61 -27.65 41.57
N TRP A 27 35.84 -26.64 41.94
CA TRP A 27 34.68 -26.73 42.85
C TRP A 27 33.85 -25.44 42.75
N ASN A 28 32.53 -25.57 42.92
CA ASN A 28 31.55 -24.49 43.04
C ASN A 28 30.67 -24.84 44.25
N PRO A 29 30.55 -23.97 45.26
CA PRO A 29 29.24 -23.35 45.46
C PRO A 29 29.28 -21.90 46.00
N ALA A 30 28.14 -21.21 45.92
CA ALA A 30 27.94 -19.86 46.45
C ALA A 30 27.79 -19.80 47.99
N ARG A 31 28.18 -18.67 48.61
CA ARG A 31 27.51 -17.99 49.76
C ARG A 31 28.24 -16.69 50.18
N PHE A 32 27.61 -15.94 51.11
CA PHE A 32 27.89 -14.57 51.59
C PHE A 32 27.41 -13.46 50.63
N VAL A 33 26.23 -12.83 50.80
CA VAL A 33 25.54 -12.18 51.95
C VAL A 33 26.00 -10.74 52.20
N SER A 34 25.03 -9.85 52.41
CA SER A 34 25.06 -8.41 52.10
C SER A 34 25.47 -7.46 53.25
N VAL A 35 25.25 -6.15 53.00
CA VAL A 35 24.83 -5.04 53.92
C VAL A 35 25.84 -3.85 54.00
N ILE A 36 25.31 -2.66 54.38
CA ILE A 36 25.92 -1.32 54.62
C ILE A 36 26.46 -0.60 53.34
N VAL A 37 26.19 0.69 53.01
CA VAL A 37 25.75 1.91 53.74
C VAL A 37 24.77 2.75 52.88
N VAL A 38 23.87 3.53 53.51
CA VAL A 38 23.12 4.64 52.87
C VAL A 38 23.41 5.96 53.60
N ALA A 39 23.81 7.02 52.88
CA ALA A 39 23.73 8.41 53.36
C ALA A 39 24.00 9.47 52.26
N LEU A 40 22.97 10.18 51.78
CA LEU A 40 22.77 11.62 52.07
C LEU A 40 21.39 12.12 51.56
N LEU A 41 20.72 12.94 52.36
CA LEU A 41 19.61 13.84 51.96
C LEU A 41 20.18 15.27 51.78
N VAL A 42 19.46 16.34 51.41
CA VAL A 42 18.01 16.70 51.32
C VAL A 42 17.77 17.46 49.98
N ILE A 43 16.60 17.96 49.56
CA ILE A 43 15.32 18.42 50.16
C ILE A 43 14.20 18.17 49.11
N VAL A 44 12.86 18.32 49.30
CA VAL A 44 11.97 18.93 50.32
C VAL A 44 10.68 18.05 50.43
N GLY A 45 9.69 18.43 51.26
CA GLY A 45 8.27 18.23 50.91
C GLY A 45 7.48 17.11 51.62
N ILE A 46 7.28 17.24 52.93
CA ILE A 46 6.39 16.41 53.78
C ILE A 46 4.97 17.06 53.84
N PRO A 47 3.82 16.36 54.07
CA PRO A 47 3.64 15.01 54.63
C PRO A 47 2.72 14.03 53.85
N ALA A 48 2.79 12.76 54.26
CA ALA A 48 1.63 11.84 54.34
C ALA A 48 1.46 11.39 55.80
N THR A 49 0.24 11.08 56.24
CA THR A 49 -0.07 10.79 57.66
C THR A 49 -0.63 9.39 57.88
N ASN A 50 -0.03 8.66 58.84
CA ASN A 50 -0.67 7.77 59.83
C ASN A 50 -1.53 6.57 59.35
N ALA A 51 -1.56 5.41 60.04
CA ALA A 51 -0.73 4.85 61.11
C ALA A 51 -1.18 3.37 61.36
N ALA A 52 -0.63 2.78 62.44
CA ALA A 52 -1.08 1.56 63.14
C ALA A 52 -0.62 0.20 62.59
N ALA A 53 0.08 -0.53 63.47
CA ALA A 53 0.33 -1.97 63.39
C ALA A 53 0.21 -2.56 64.81
N ALA A 54 -0.68 -3.56 64.97
CA ALA A 54 -0.90 -4.43 66.13
C ALA A 54 -1.89 -5.52 65.66
N ASP A 55 -1.97 -6.73 66.21
CA ASP A 55 -1.24 -7.33 67.35
C ASP A 55 -1.01 -8.84 67.12
N MET A 56 -0.34 -9.53 68.04
CA MET A 56 -0.02 -10.97 67.93
C MET A 56 -1.04 -11.90 68.61
N VAL A 57 -1.05 -13.20 68.26
CA VAL A 57 -0.77 -14.35 69.16
C VAL A 57 -0.99 -15.70 68.46
N SER A 58 -0.28 -16.73 68.94
CA SER A 58 -0.09 -18.08 68.40
C SER A 58 -1.33 -19.00 68.29
N ALA A 59 -1.29 -19.90 67.30
CA ALA A 59 -1.82 -21.26 67.39
C ALA A 59 -0.84 -22.24 66.71
N SER A 60 -0.74 -23.49 67.20
CA SER A 60 0.23 -24.48 66.70
C SER A 60 -0.45 -25.79 66.28
N ALA A 61 -0.29 -26.16 65.01
CA ALA A 61 -0.57 -27.49 64.48
C ALA A 61 0.48 -27.84 63.42
N ALA A 62 0.81 -29.12 63.25
CA ALA A 62 1.82 -29.58 62.31
C ALA A 62 1.17 -30.19 61.06
N GLU A 63 1.41 -29.58 59.90
CA GLU A 63 1.16 -30.19 58.59
C GLU A 63 2.46 -30.23 57.78
N THR A 64 2.75 -31.39 57.21
CA THR A 64 3.91 -31.60 56.33
C THR A 64 3.59 -31.13 54.91
N GLN A 65 3.91 -29.89 54.58
CA GLN A 65 3.83 -29.42 53.19
C GLN A 65 4.95 -30.04 52.34
N PRO A 66 4.68 -30.37 51.06
CA PRO A 66 5.71 -30.80 50.13
C PRO A 66 6.70 -29.67 49.83
N ALA A 67 7.92 -30.03 49.44
CA ALA A 67 8.95 -29.06 49.14
C ALA A 67 8.59 -28.23 47.89
N LEU A 68 8.20 -26.96 48.09
CA LEU A 68 8.09 -25.97 47.03
C LEU A 68 9.48 -25.72 46.42
N THR A 69 9.76 -26.39 45.31
CA THR A 69 10.84 -25.99 44.41
C THR A 69 10.55 -24.59 43.92
N MET A 70 11.36 -23.61 44.36
CA MET A 70 11.45 -22.30 43.74
C MET A 70 11.98 -22.47 42.30
N GLN A 71 11.05 -22.78 41.40
CA GLN A 71 11.30 -22.76 39.97
C GLN A 71 11.58 -21.30 39.61
N GLN A 72 12.85 -20.98 39.35
CA GLN A 72 13.18 -19.67 38.84
C GLN A 72 12.56 -19.55 37.46
N ASN A 73 11.51 -18.73 37.33
CA ASN A 73 11.12 -18.17 36.05
C ASN A 73 12.22 -17.20 35.61
N VAL A 74 13.36 -17.77 35.18
CA VAL A 74 14.11 -17.20 34.07
C VAL A 74 13.11 -17.20 32.92
N ALA A 75 12.57 -16.03 32.58
CA ALA A 75 11.85 -15.89 31.34
C ALA A 75 12.83 -16.32 30.24
N ALA A 76 12.47 -17.35 29.47
CA ALA A 76 13.20 -17.65 28.26
C ALA A 76 13.21 -16.39 27.39
N SER A 77 14.30 -16.18 26.63
CA SER A 77 14.17 -15.32 25.45
C SER A 77 13.00 -15.86 24.63
N PRO A 78 12.11 -15.01 24.07
CA PRO A 78 11.21 -15.47 23.03
C PRO A 78 12.03 -16.24 21.98
N GLY A 79 11.55 -17.44 21.63
CA GLY A 79 12.13 -18.22 20.55
C GLY A 79 11.75 -17.55 19.23
N LEU A 80 12.67 -17.53 18.27
CA LEU A 80 12.34 -16.99 16.94
C LEU A 80 11.17 -17.80 16.34
N PRO A 81 10.36 -17.20 15.44
CA PRO A 81 9.06 -17.73 15.05
C PRO A 81 9.01 -19.23 14.77
N CYS A 82 9.94 -19.76 13.97
CA CYS A 82 9.98 -21.18 13.63
C CYS A 82 10.50 -22.10 14.76
N ASP A 83 11.32 -21.59 15.67
CA ASP A 83 11.71 -22.33 16.87
C ASP A 83 10.50 -22.45 17.83
N THR A 84 9.77 -21.34 18.02
CA THR A 84 8.51 -21.29 18.80
C THR A 84 7.42 -22.20 18.21
N PHE A 85 7.31 -22.26 16.89
CA PHE A 85 6.40 -23.15 16.18
C PHE A 85 6.81 -24.63 16.32
N ALA A 86 8.11 -24.96 16.21
CA ALA A 86 8.64 -26.30 16.44
C ALA A 86 8.45 -26.78 17.90
N ASP A 87 8.68 -25.93 18.90
CA ASP A 87 8.39 -26.20 20.31
C ASP A 87 6.88 -26.44 20.57
N GLY A 88 6.01 -25.87 19.73
CA GLY A 88 4.57 -26.16 19.71
C GLY A 88 4.18 -27.53 19.16
N GLY A 89 5.11 -28.22 18.47
CA GLY A 89 4.84 -29.42 17.69
C GLY A 89 4.40 -29.15 16.25
N ASN A 90 4.59 -27.93 15.75
CA ASN A 90 4.17 -27.46 14.44
C ASN A 90 5.35 -26.87 13.67
N PRO A 91 6.35 -27.67 13.22
CA PRO A 91 7.54 -27.11 12.59
C PRO A 91 7.22 -26.37 11.29
N CYS A 92 7.94 -25.27 11.05
CA CYS A 92 7.93 -24.56 9.77
C CYS A 92 8.38 -25.48 8.63
N VAL A 93 7.63 -25.43 7.54
CA VAL A 93 7.91 -26.08 6.24
C VAL A 93 8.17 -25.02 5.15
N ALA A 94 7.88 -23.75 5.42
CA ALA A 94 8.32 -22.62 4.63
C ALA A 94 8.44 -21.39 5.55
N ALA A 95 9.51 -20.60 5.43
CA ALA A 95 9.78 -19.47 6.33
C ALA A 95 10.57 -18.37 5.63
N TYR A 96 9.94 -17.21 5.39
CA TYR A 96 10.50 -16.12 4.59
C TYR A 96 10.51 -14.81 5.39
N SER A 97 11.60 -14.07 5.31
CA SER A 97 11.73 -12.75 5.91
C SER A 97 12.86 -12.01 5.23
N THR A 98 12.62 -10.76 4.83
CA THR A 98 13.68 -9.87 4.34
C THR A 98 14.27 -9.01 5.48
N VAL A 99 13.76 -9.17 6.71
CA VAL A 99 14.13 -8.34 7.87
C VAL A 99 14.94 -9.06 8.94
N ARG A 100 14.71 -10.37 9.20
CA ARG A 100 15.43 -11.14 10.24
C ARG A 100 15.44 -12.66 10.02
N ALA A 101 16.27 -13.34 10.81
CA ALA A 101 16.23 -14.79 10.97
C ALA A 101 14.94 -15.24 11.69
N LEU A 102 14.34 -16.33 11.23
CA LEU A 102 13.12 -16.93 11.80
C LEU A 102 13.38 -18.21 12.61
N SER A 103 14.58 -18.77 12.54
CA SER A 103 15.11 -19.79 13.45
C SER A 103 16.51 -19.42 13.93
N ALA A 104 16.81 -19.70 15.19
CA ALA A 104 18.15 -19.50 15.78
C ALA A 104 19.23 -20.42 15.17
N SER A 105 18.83 -21.42 14.37
CA SER A 105 19.72 -22.25 13.58
C SER A 105 20.09 -21.65 12.22
N TYR A 106 19.33 -20.67 11.73
CA TYR A 106 19.50 -20.14 10.38
C TYR A 106 20.69 -19.18 10.28
N THR A 107 21.53 -19.40 9.26
CA THR A 107 22.76 -18.62 8.99
C THR A 107 22.97 -18.34 7.51
N GLY A 108 21.95 -18.58 6.67
CA GLY A 108 21.99 -18.35 5.22
C GLY A 108 21.76 -16.89 4.82
N ALA A 109 21.49 -16.68 3.53
CA ALA A 109 20.99 -15.42 3.02
C ALA A 109 19.47 -15.35 3.17
N LEU A 110 18.92 -14.15 3.31
CA LEU A 110 17.47 -13.96 3.46
C LEU A 110 16.75 -13.86 2.11
N TYR A 111 17.39 -13.23 1.13
CA TYR A 111 16.87 -13.02 -0.22
C TYR A 111 18.00 -12.63 -1.17
N ARG A 112 17.71 -12.67 -2.47
CA ARG A 112 18.63 -12.29 -3.55
C ARG A 112 18.15 -11.02 -4.26
N VAL A 113 19.05 -10.06 -4.42
CA VAL A 113 18.83 -8.86 -5.24
C VAL A 113 19.57 -8.98 -6.57
N THR A 114 18.96 -8.50 -7.65
CA THR A 114 19.61 -8.28 -8.96
C THR A 114 19.60 -6.81 -9.29
N ARG A 115 20.74 -6.25 -9.72
CA ARG A 115 20.85 -4.81 -10.00
C ARG A 115 20.68 -4.48 -11.48
N ALA A 116 19.92 -3.43 -11.76
CA ALA A 116 19.53 -3.06 -13.12
C ALA A 116 20.69 -2.55 -14.01
N SER A 117 21.79 -2.09 -13.41
CA SER A 117 22.93 -1.48 -14.13
C SER A 117 23.76 -2.45 -14.96
N ASP A 118 23.91 -3.71 -14.53
CA ASP A 118 24.67 -4.74 -15.23
C ASP A 118 24.08 -6.17 -15.15
N GLY A 119 22.97 -6.37 -14.43
CA GLY A 119 22.34 -7.68 -14.24
C GLY A 119 23.08 -8.60 -13.26
N ALA A 120 24.07 -8.10 -12.51
CA ALA A 120 24.67 -8.87 -11.43
C ALA A 120 23.67 -9.12 -10.28
N GLY A 121 23.79 -10.28 -9.64
CA GLY A 121 23.02 -10.64 -8.44
C GLY A 121 23.89 -10.79 -7.20
N ALA A 122 23.34 -10.45 -6.03
CA ALA A 122 23.96 -10.61 -4.73
C ALA A 122 22.94 -11.05 -3.66
N ASP A 123 23.43 -11.76 -2.66
CA ASP A 123 22.62 -12.38 -1.62
C ASP A 123 22.69 -11.56 -0.33
N VAL A 124 21.54 -11.14 0.21
CA VAL A 124 21.49 -10.30 1.41
C VAL A 124 21.54 -11.19 2.65
N GLY A 125 22.75 -11.35 3.18
CA GLY A 125 23.04 -12.13 4.38
C GLY A 125 22.57 -11.50 5.69
N LEU A 126 22.68 -12.29 6.76
CA LEU A 126 22.45 -11.86 8.14
C LEU A 126 23.64 -11.10 8.74
N LEU A 127 23.32 -10.16 9.63
CA LEU A 127 24.24 -9.64 10.65
C LEU A 127 24.38 -10.65 11.80
N ASN A 128 25.46 -10.56 12.58
CA ASN A 128 25.66 -11.36 13.81
C ASN A 128 24.54 -11.18 14.87
N SER A 129 23.66 -10.19 14.71
CA SER A 129 22.49 -9.94 15.56
C SER A 129 21.21 -10.64 15.09
N GLY A 130 21.24 -11.35 13.95
CA GLY A 130 20.07 -12.04 13.40
C GLY A 130 19.16 -11.17 12.51
N TYR A 131 19.59 -9.97 12.14
CA TYR A 131 18.84 -9.05 11.26
C TYR A 131 19.48 -8.95 9.88
N ALA A 132 18.71 -8.56 8.87
CA ALA A 132 19.20 -8.38 7.49
C ALA A 132 20.34 -7.35 7.41
N ASN A 133 21.36 -7.64 6.59
CA ASN A 133 22.48 -6.73 6.38
C ASN A 133 22.15 -5.69 5.29
N ALA A 134 21.24 -4.76 5.58
CA ALA A 134 20.81 -3.70 4.65
C ALA A 134 22.00 -2.92 4.08
N ALA A 135 23.01 -2.58 4.88
CA ALA A 135 24.20 -1.87 4.43
C ALA A 135 25.02 -2.62 3.35
N ALA A 136 24.88 -3.95 3.23
CA ALA A 136 25.46 -4.71 2.13
C ALA A 136 24.61 -4.65 0.85
N GLN A 137 23.28 -4.56 0.98
CA GLN A 137 22.40 -4.22 -0.14
C GLN A 137 22.70 -2.81 -0.65
N ASP A 138 22.69 -1.80 0.23
CA ASP A 138 22.91 -0.39 -0.12
C ASP A 138 24.20 -0.19 -0.93
N LEU A 139 25.28 -0.86 -0.50
CA LEU A 139 26.58 -0.85 -1.16
C LEU A 139 26.59 -1.62 -2.50
N PHE A 140 25.82 -2.69 -2.64
CA PHE A 140 25.69 -3.44 -3.90
C PHE A 140 24.84 -2.69 -4.95
N CYS A 141 23.84 -1.95 -4.46
CA CYS A 141 22.85 -1.20 -5.20
C CYS A 141 23.22 0.28 -5.41
N GLU A 142 24.43 0.70 -4.99
CA GLU A 142 24.86 2.09 -5.09
C GLU A 142 24.79 2.63 -6.53
N ASN A 143 24.05 3.73 -6.73
CA ASN A 143 23.80 4.36 -8.03
C ASN A 143 23.05 3.49 -9.06
N THR A 144 22.26 2.50 -8.62
CA THR A 144 21.39 1.66 -9.47
C THR A 144 20.08 1.32 -8.75
N VAL A 145 19.09 0.82 -9.48
CA VAL A 145 17.94 0.11 -8.88
C VAL A 145 18.33 -1.36 -8.63
N CYS A 146 17.80 -1.93 -7.56
CA CYS A 146 17.86 -3.36 -7.24
C CYS A 146 16.47 -3.96 -7.12
N THR A 147 16.30 -5.17 -7.66
CA THR A 147 15.07 -5.95 -7.61
C THR A 147 15.31 -7.23 -6.81
N ILE A 148 14.45 -7.53 -5.83
CA ILE A 148 14.43 -8.82 -5.15
C ILE A 148 13.87 -9.86 -6.13
N VAL A 149 14.67 -10.88 -6.46
CA VAL A 149 14.32 -11.89 -7.48
C VAL A 149 14.01 -13.27 -6.89
N GLU A 150 14.45 -13.50 -5.65
CA GLU A 150 14.38 -14.78 -4.95
C GLU A 150 14.32 -14.50 -3.43
N LEU A 151 13.42 -15.18 -2.71
CA LEU A 151 13.31 -15.15 -1.26
C LEU A 151 13.70 -16.53 -0.74
N TYR A 152 14.70 -16.59 0.13
CA TYR A 152 15.21 -17.86 0.62
C TYR A 152 14.35 -18.40 1.76
N ASP A 153 14.02 -19.68 1.67
CA ASP A 153 13.38 -20.41 2.75
C ASP A 153 14.37 -20.66 3.90
N GLN A 154 13.95 -20.30 5.11
CA GLN A 154 14.70 -20.51 6.34
C GLN A 154 14.37 -21.82 7.04
N SER A 155 13.42 -22.59 6.52
CA SER A 155 13.07 -23.92 7.00
C SER A 155 14.10 -24.99 6.58
N ALA A 156 13.86 -26.24 6.96
CA ALA A 156 14.68 -27.37 6.52
C ALA A 156 14.35 -27.87 5.10
N GLU A 157 13.24 -27.42 4.51
CA GLU A 157 12.70 -27.93 3.25
C GLU A 157 13.31 -27.25 2.02
N GLY A 158 13.73 -25.98 2.12
CA GLY A 158 14.39 -25.26 1.02
C GLY A 158 13.42 -24.76 -0.05
N ASN A 159 12.21 -24.36 0.37
CA ASN A 159 11.10 -23.95 -0.47
C ASN A 159 11.23 -22.51 -1.00
N ASP A 160 12.37 -22.16 -1.59
CA ASP A 160 12.66 -20.81 -2.07
C ASP A 160 11.57 -20.29 -3.03
N LEU A 161 11.20 -19.01 -2.87
CA LEU A 161 10.21 -18.33 -3.71
C LEU A 161 10.91 -17.52 -4.79
N THR A 162 10.54 -17.72 -6.05
CA THR A 162 11.04 -16.91 -7.18
C THR A 162 9.90 -16.10 -7.80
N ILE A 163 10.19 -15.11 -8.65
CA ILE A 163 9.17 -14.27 -9.30
C ILE A 163 8.08 -15.15 -9.96
N ALA A 164 6.81 -14.88 -9.65
CA ALA A 164 5.70 -15.71 -10.07
C ALA A 164 5.54 -15.75 -11.62
N PRO A 165 5.22 -16.92 -12.19
CA PRO A 165 4.97 -17.04 -13.63
C PRO A 165 3.70 -16.30 -14.04
N VAL A 166 3.40 -16.27 -15.35
CA VAL A 166 2.04 -15.94 -15.81
C VAL A 166 1.06 -17.04 -15.36
N GLY A 167 -0.15 -16.65 -14.98
CA GLY A 167 -1.24 -17.56 -14.64
C GLY A 167 -2.47 -17.34 -15.50
N GLU A 168 -3.61 -17.84 -15.02
CA GLU A 168 -4.90 -17.75 -15.71
C GLU A 168 -5.50 -16.34 -15.67
N ALA A 169 -5.45 -15.66 -14.52
CA ALA A 169 -6.01 -14.32 -14.37
C ALA A 169 -4.96 -13.21 -14.47
N GLY A 170 -3.79 -13.41 -13.85
CA GLY A 170 -2.74 -12.39 -13.77
C GLY A 170 -1.64 -12.51 -14.83
N SER A 171 -1.20 -11.36 -15.33
CA SER A 171 0.01 -11.24 -16.15
C SER A 171 1.26 -11.71 -15.40
N SER A 172 2.34 -12.07 -16.13
CA SER A 172 3.65 -12.40 -15.54
C SER A 172 4.05 -11.37 -14.48
N ALA A 173 4.42 -11.85 -13.29
CA ALA A 173 4.81 -10.99 -12.19
C ALA A 173 6.19 -10.35 -12.43
N ILE A 174 6.57 -9.46 -11.51
CA ILE A 174 7.89 -8.85 -11.35
C ILE A 174 8.36 -9.03 -9.90
N GLY A 175 9.67 -8.87 -9.69
CA GLY A 175 10.23 -8.77 -8.34
C GLY A 175 9.99 -7.39 -7.73
N ALA A 176 9.95 -7.31 -6.40
CA ALA A 176 9.86 -6.05 -5.67
C ALA A 176 11.16 -5.25 -5.78
N ARG A 177 11.11 -3.92 -5.70
CA ARG A 177 12.33 -3.11 -5.53
C ARG A 177 12.86 -3.26 -4.10
N ALA A 178 14.14 -3.56 -3.99
CA ALA A 178 14.75 -4.05 -2.75
C ALA A 178 14.83 -3.02 -1.62
N ASP A 179 14.85 -1.74 -1.98
CA ASP A 179 14.91 -0.58 -1.07
C ASP A 179 13.55 0.14 -0.90
N ALA A 180 12.46 -0.36 -1.49
CA ALA A 180 11.15 0.31 -1.49
C ALA A 180 10.35 0.20 -0.18
N LEU A 181 10.65 -0.75 0.73
CA LEU A 181 9.92 -0.86 2.00
C LEU A 181 10.84 -0.66 3.24
N PRO A 182 11.27 0.59 3.49
CA PRO A 182 12.22 0.99 4.54
C PRO A 182 11.62 0.85 5.95
N VAL A 183 12.22 0.00 6.79
CA VAL A 183 11.80 -0.14 8.20
C VAL A 183 12.98 -0.29 9.15
N THR A 184 12.70 -0.16 10.44
CA THR A 184 13.64 -0.44 11.51
C THR A 184 13.05 -1.48 12.43
N VAL A 185 13.74 -2.61 12.59
CA VAL A 185 13.31 -3.72 13.45
C VAL A 185 14.35 -3.92 14.55
N ALA A 186 13.91 -3.78 15.81
CA ALA A 186 14.78 -3.83 16.99
C ALA A 186 16.02 -2.92 16.89
N GLY A 187 15.89 -1.75 16.25
CA GLY A 187 16.96 -0.78 16.05
C GLY A 187 17.90 -1.03 14.86
N HIS A 188 17.67 -2.08 14.06
CA HIS A 188 18.40 -2.33 12.81
C HIS A 188 17.61 -1.80 11.62
N ALA A 189 18.26 -1.01 10.75
CA ALA A 189 17.69 -0.64 9.46
C ALA A 189 17.66 -1.87 8.54
N VAL A 190 16.49 -2.17 7.98
CA VAL A 190 16.19 -3.35 7.17
C VAL A 190 15.08 -3.02 6.18
N TYR A 191 14.94 -3.83 5.13
CA TYR A 191 13.91 -3.64 4.11
C TYR A 191 12.87 -4.76 4.17
N GLY A 192 11.60 -4.40 4.09
CA GLY A 192 10.50 -5.32 3.78
C GLY A 192 10.34 -5.51 2.27
N ILE A 193 9.26 -6.18 1.88
CA ILE A 193 8.81 -6.32 0.49
C ILE A 193 7.60 -5.39 0.28
N GLN A 194 7.80 -4.33 -0.51
CA GLN A 194 6.72 -3.54 -1.10
C GLN A 194 6.08 -4.38 -2.21
N VAL A 195 4.79 -4.72 -2.07
CA VAL A 195 4.01 -5.35 -3.14
C VAL A 195 3.20 -4.27 -3.83
N GLU A 196 3.67 -3.83 -5.00
CA GLU A 196 2.88 -3.05 -5.96
C GLU A 196 2.16 -3.99 -6.94
N PRO A 197 1.15 -3.54 -7.70
CA PRO A 197 0.50 -4.39 -8.71
C PRO A 197 1.52 -5.05 -9.66
N ARG A 198 1.37 -6.37 -9.81
CA ARG A 198 2.25 -7.34 -10.49
C ARG A 198 3.53 -7.72 -9.74
N VAL A 199 3.83 -7.18 -8.56
CA VAL A 199 4.86 -7.78 -7.69
C VAL A 199 4.32 -9.10 -7.14
N GLY A 200 5.05 -10.19 -7.29
CA GLY A 200 4.59 -11.49 -6.78
C GLY A 200 5.61 -12.60 -6.95
N TYR A 201 5.59 -13.56 -6.01
CA TYR A 201 6.51 -14.69 -5.96
C TYR A 201 5.74 -16.00 -5.78
N ARG A 202 6.27 -17.10 -6.32
CA ARG A 202 5.68 -18.44 -6.19
C ARG A 202 6.75 -19.52 -6.08
N ASN A 203 6.38 -20.61 -5.40
CA ASN A 203 6.97 -21.93 -5.57
C ASN A 203 5.83 -22.90 -5.95
N PRO A 204 5.87 -23.60 -7.10
CA PRO A 204 4.76 -24.43 -7.55
C PRO A 204 4.66 -25.80 -6.86
N SER A 205 5.62 -26.19 -6.00
CA SER A 205 5.55 -27.45 -5.25
C SER A 205 6.52 -27.41 -4.07
N GLY A 206 6.02 -26.95 -2.92
CA GLY A 206 6.79 -26.90 -1.68
C GLY A 206 6.88 -28.28 -1.00
N SER A 207 8.09 -28.69 -0.61
CA SER A 207 8.31 -29.87 0.21
C SER A 207 7.75 -29.66 1.62
N GLY A 208 7.12 -30.68 2.21
CA GLY A 208 6.52 -30.59 3.55
C GLY A 208 5.23 -29.75 3.66
N MET A 209 4.82 -29.05 2.61
CA MET A 209 3.54 -28.33 2.55
C MET A 209 2.36 -29.30 2.67
N ALA A 210 1.29 -28.88 3.34
CA ALA A 210 0.08 -29.69 3.50
C ALA A 210 -0.67 -29.86 2.18
N ILE A 211 -1.19 -31.07 1.94
CA ILE A 211 -1.99 -31.40 0.75
C ILE A 211 -3.26 -32.18 1.10
N ASP A 212 -4.25 -32.20 0.20
CA ASP A 212 -5.44 -33.08 0.27
C ASP A 212 -6.20 -33.06 1.64
N GLY A 213 -6.23 -31.90 2.30
CA GLY A 213 -6.89 -31.72 3.59
C GLY A 213 -6.03 -32.04 4.81
N GLU A 214 -4.71 -32.09 4.65
CA GLU A 214 -3.79 -32.07 5.79
C GLU A 214 -3.86 -30.73 6.56
N PRO A 215 -3.68 -30.76 7.89
CA PRO A 215 -3.73 -29.56 8.73
C PRO A 215 -2.46 -28.72 8.57
N GLU A 216 -2.61 -27.40 8.55
CA GLU A 216 -1.49 -26.46 8.52
C GLU A 216 -1.82 -25.15 9.25
N SER A 217 -0.78 -24.37 9.53
CA SER A 217 -0.90 -23.02 10.08
C SER A 217 0.09 -22.10 9.40
N MET A 218 -0.20 -20.81 9.40
CA MET A 218 0.69 -19.79 8.84
C MET A 218 0.52 -18.46 9.56
N TYR A 219 1.57 -17.66 9.51
CA TYR A 219 1.55 -16.28 9.99
C TYR A 219 2.27 -15.35 9.02
N TRP A 220 1.95 -14.06 9.14
CA TRP A 220 2.77 -12.98 8.61
C TRP A 220 2.89 -11.83 9.60
N VAL A 221 3.90 -10.99 9.38
CA VAL A 221 3.84 -9.56 9.71
C VAL A 221 3.72 -8.82 8.38
N ALA A 222 2.59 -8.13 8.22
CA ALA A 222 2.21 -7.37 7.02
C ALA A 222 1.79 -5.94 7.40
N SER A 223 1.41 -5.09 6.43
CA SER A 223 0.83 -3.77 6.75
C SER A 223 -0.69 -3.71 6.65
N GLY A 224 -1.30 -3.18 7.70
CA GLY A 224 -2.70 -2.76 7.72
C GLY A 224 -2.98 -1.41 7.07
N THR A 225 -1.95 -0.74 6.52
CA THR A 225 -2.06 0.58 5.87
C THR A 225 -2.01 0.53 4.35
N MET A 226 -1.86 -0.67 3.77
CA MET A 226 -1.81 -0.89 2.32
C MET A 226 -2.53 -2.17 1.93
N ALA A 227 -3.75 -2.02 1.43
CA ALA A 227 -4.59 -3.09 0.88
C ALA A 227 -5.80 -2.44 0.18
N THR A 228 -6.33 -3.07 -0.87
CA THR A 228 -7.58 -2.66 -1.53
C THR A 228 -8.54 -3.85 -1.64
N ASN A 229 -9.58 -3.72 -2.48
CA ASN A 229 -10.50 -4.81 -2.83
C ASN A 229 -10.16 -5.46 -4.18
N ALA A 230 -8.99 -5.14 -4.77
CA ALA A 230 -8.41 -5.87 -5.88
C ALA A 230 -7.86 -7.23 -5.41
N CYS A 231 -7.66 -8.17 -6.35
CA CYS A 231 -7.17 -9.51 -6.05
C CYS A 231 -5.71 -9.70 -6.52
N CYS A 232 -4.82 -10.31 -5.74
CA CYS A 232 -4.95 -10.71 -4.34
C CYS A 232 -3.58 -10.60 -3.66
N PHE A 233 -3.52 -9.98 -2.46
CA PHE A 233 -2.29 -9.84 -1.67
C PHE A 233 -2.26 -10.97 -0.64
N ASP A 234 -1.74 -12.11 -1.10
CA ASP A 234 -1.81 -13.38 -0.40
C ASP A 234 -0.45 -13.82 0.12
N PHE A 235 -0.47 -14.63 1.18
CA PHE A 235 0.65 -15.45 1.61
C PHE A 235 0.14 -16.79 2.13
N GLY A 236 0.58 -17.91 1.55
CA GLY A 236 0.17 -19.24 2.00
C GLY A 236 0.17 -20.32 0.92
N ASN A 237 -0.64 -21.34 1.16
CA ASN A 237 -0.76 -22.54 0.34
C ASN A 237 -1.70 -22.29 -0.85
N VAL A 238 -1.30 -22.70 -2.06
CA VAL A 238 -2.00 -22.46 -3.33
C VAL A 238 -1.87 -23.65 -4.28
N GLU A 239 -2.54 -23.58 -5.42
CA GLU A 239 -2.43 -24.56 -6.51
C GLU A 239 -0.98 -24.79 -6.97
N ALA A 240 -0.69 -26.03 -7.39
CA ALA A 240 0.59 -26.39 -7.97
C ALA A 240 0.77 -25.79 -9.39
N THR A 241 -0.33 -25.44 -10.06
CA THR A 241 -0.35 -24.64 -11.29
C THR A 241 -0.95 -23.27 -11.05
N SER A 242 -0.50 -22.22 -11.74
CA SER A 242 -1.03 -20.85 -11.58
C SER A 242 -2.38 -20.67 -12.30
N THR A 243 -3.38 -21.45 -11.88
CA THR A 243 -4.69 -21.63 -12.51
C THR A 243 -5.72 -21.96 -11.44
N ASN A 244 -6.95 -21.52 -11.60
CA ASN A 244 -8.02 -21.75 -10.64
C ASN A 244 -8.47 -23.23 -10.68
N THR A 245 -8.03 -24.07 -9.72
CA THR A 245 -8.49 -25.48 -9.65
C THR A 245 -9.75 -25.65 -8.79
N GLY A 246 -10.09 -24.63 -8.00
CA GLY A 246 -11.43 -24.37 -7.48
C GLY A 246 -11.55 -24.43 -5.96
N ALA A 247 -12.78 -24.32 -5.46
CA ALA A 247 -13.07 -24.23 -4.02
C ALA A 247 -12.37 -25.31 -3.17
N GLY A 248 -11.58 -24.84 -2.20
CA GLY A 248 -10.79 -25.63 -1.26
C GLY A 248 -9.35 -25.95 -1.67
N HIS A 249 -8.87 -25.47 -2.84
CA HIS A 249 -7.51 -25.77 -3.33
C HIS A 249 -6.44 -24.75 -2.87
N MET A 250 -6.82 -23.55 -2.46
CA MET A 250 -5.96 -22.62 -1.71
C MET A 250 -6.21 -22.70 -0.19
N ASN A 251 -5.24 -22.22 0.58
CA ASN A 251 -5.38 -21.86 1.99
C ASN A 251 -4.33 -20.77 2.31
N THR A 252 -4.68 -19.50 2.12
CA THR A 252 -3.77 -18.35 2.29
C THR A 252 -4.26 -17.37 3.36
N LEU A 253 -3.33 -16.64 3.98
CA LEU A 253 -3.62 -15.35 4.58
C LEU A 253 -3.78 -14.30 3.46
N ILE A 254 -4.87 -13.54 3.50
CA ILE A 254 -5.10 -12.37 2.63
C ILE A 254 -5.45 -11.15 3.50
N MET A 255 -4.93 -9.98 3.13
CA MET A 255 -5.24 -8.68 3.73
C MET A 255 -5.96 -7.82 2.70
N SER A 256 -7.28 -7.63 2.85
CA SER A 256 -8.11 -6.95 1.85
C SER A 256 -9.18 -6.04 2.43
N THR A 257 -9.71 -5.11 1.63
CA THR A 257 -10.97 -4.39 1.94
C THR A 257 -12.19 -5.05 1.30
N PHE A 258 -12.09 -6.30 0.84
CA PHE A 258 -13.19 -7.05 0.23
C PHE A 258 -14.12 -7.67 1.30
N CYS A 259 -15.31 -7.10 1.43
CA CYS A 259 -16.37 -7.60 2.32
C CYS A 259 -17.17 -8.73 1.66
N GLY A 260 -16.57 -9.93 1.55
CA GLY A 260 -17.18 -11.07 0.85
C GLY A 260 -18.48 -11.63 1.47
N ASN A 261 -18.74 -11.36 2.76
CA ASN A 261 -19.94 -11.82 3.47
C ASN A 261 -20.54 -10.70 4.33
N PRO A 262 -21.30 -9.74 3.74
CA PRO A 262 -21.82 -8.59 4.46
C PRO A 262 -22.94 -8.97 5.47
N PRO A 263 -23.11 -8.18 6.56
CA PRO A 263 -22.32 -7.02 6.96
C PRO A 263 -20.95 -7.37 7.56
N CYS A 264 -19.92 -6.58 7.23
CA CYS A 264 -18.57 -6.71 7.80
C CYS A 264 -18.29 -5.64 8.87
N SER A 265 -17.31 -5.88 9.75
CA SER A 265 -17.01 -4.99 10.87
C SER A 265 -16.01 -3.89 10.49
N GLY A 266 -16.49 -2.66 10.32
CA GLY A 266 -15.68 -1.53 9.88
C GLY A 266 -15.62 -1.40 8.35
N ARG A 267 -14.43 -1.09 7.81
CA ARG A 267 -14.18 -0.89 6.37
C ARG A 267 -12.98 -1.67 5.83
N GLY A 268 -12.35 -2.46 6.70
CA GLY A 268 -11.10 -3.12 6.42
C GLY A 268 -9.87 -2.20 6.58
N PRO A 269 -8.70 -2.69 6.16
CA PRO A 269 -8.52 -4.04 5.66
C PRO A 269 -8.73 -5.10 6.75
N TRP A 270 -9.09 -6.31 6.37
CA TRP A 270 -9.33 -7.43 7.27
C TRP A 270 -8.31 -8.53 7.01
N ILE A 271 -7.89 -9.23 8.06
CA ILE A 271 -7.23 -10.54 7.90
C ILE A 271 -8.33 -11.55 7.57
N GLN A 272 -8.18 -12.21 6.43
CA GLN A 272 -9.11 -13.20 5.91
C GLN A 272 -8.32 -14.44 5.49
N ALA A 273 -9.03 -15.54 5.22
CA ALA A 273 -8.48 -16.68 4.50
C ALA A 273 -8.97 -16.64 3.04
N ASP A 274 -8.10 -16.70 2.04
CA ASP A 274 -8.54 -17.15 0.71
C ASP A 274 -8.44 -18.69 0.68
N LEU A 275 -9.54 -19.33 0.27
CA LEU A 275 -9.67 -20.78 0.18
C LEU A 275 -9.95 -21.23 -1.28
N GLU A 276 -9.70 -20.33 -2.24
CA GLU A 276 -10.11 -20.35 -3.65
C GLU A 276 -11.63 -20.33 -3.84
N ASN A 277 -12.11 -19.53 -4.79
CA ASN A 277 -13.50 -19.21 -5.09
C ASN A 277 -14.21 -18.48 -3.92
N GLY A 278 -13.46 -18.00 -2.91
CA GLY A 278 -14.01 -17.25 -1.79
C GLY A 278 -12.97 -16.78 -0.77
N VAL A 279 -13.03 -15.49 -0.46
CA VAL A 279 -12.27 -14.85 0.62
C VAL A 279 -13.12 -14.76 1.89
N PHE A 280 -12.67 -15.39 2.97
CA PHE A 280 -13.48 -15.69 4.15
C PHE A 280 -13.01 -14.98 5.42
N MET A 281 -13.95 -14.26 6.05
CA MET A 281 -13.83 -13.77 7.43
C MET A 281 -14.28 -14.81 8.48
N GLY A 282 -14.76 -15.96 8.03
CA GLY A 282 -15.43 -17.01 8.82
C GLY A 282 -16.14 -18.02 7.92
N ASN A 283 -17.08 -18.80 8.46
CA ASN A 283 -17.72 -19.97 7.81
C ASN A 283 -18.66 -19.70 6.60
N GLY A 284 -18.42 -18.66 5.80
CA GLY A 284 -19.34 -18.25 4.72
C GLY A 284 -20.61 -17.56 5.22
N THR A 285 -20.53 -16.90 6.38
CA THR A 285 -21.57 -15.99 6.88
C THR A 285 -20.93 -14.72 7.46
N SER A 286 -21.73 -13.69 7.74
CA SER A 286 -21.19 -12.40 8.22
C SER A 286 -20.55 -12.53 9.61
N ASN A 287 -19.26 -12.21 9.72
CA ASN A 287 -18.54 -12.23 10.99
C ASN A 287 -18.18 -10.81 11.47
N LEU A 288 -18.94 -10.28 12.43
CA LEU A 288 -18.69 -8.97 13.02
C LEU A 288 -17.53 -8.94 14.04
N SER A 289 -17.01 -10.11 14.44
CA SER A 289 -15.81 -10.22 15.29
C SER A 289 -14.51 -9.99 14.51
N ASN A 290 -14.54 -10.16 13.18
CA ASN A 290 -13.41 -9.82 12.33
C ASN A 290 -13.37 -8.29 12.11
N VAL A 291 -12.65 -7.61 12.99
CA VAL A 291 -12.49 -6.15 13.00
C VAL A 291 -11.36 -5.70 12.08
N SER A 292 -11.49 -4.47 11.55
CA SER A 292 -10.51 -3.88 10.64
C SER A 292 -9.13 -3.71 11.28
N GLN A 293 -8.08 -4.08 10.55
CA GLN A 293 -6.69 -4.20 11.00
C GLN A 293 -5.85 -3.04 10.44
N THR A 294 -6.07 -1.81 10.92
CA THR A 294 -5.50 -0.59 10.30
C THR A 294 -4.12 -0.18 10.85
N SER A 295 -3.34 -1.10 11.43
CA SER A 295 -2.04 -0.76 12.04
C SER A 295 -0.91 -0.73 11.00
N PRO A 296 0.14 0.10 11.18
CA PRO A 296 1.32 0.08 10.32
C PRO A 296 1.91 -1.33 10.17
N PHE A 297 2.11 -2.02 11.29
CA PHE A 297 2.52 -3.41 11.35
C PHE A 297 1.40 -4.24 11.97
N VAL A 298 0.98 -5.29 11.28
CA VAL A 298 -0.08 -6.22 11.69
C VAL A 298 0.47 -7.63 11.66
N THR A 299 0.42 -8.32 12.79
CA THR A 299 0.52 -9.78 12.81
C THR A 299 -0.83 -10.36 12.41
N GLY A 300 -0.83 -11.32 11.49
CA GLY A 300 -2.00 -12.12 11.15
C GLY A 300 -1.64 -13.59 11.13
N VAL A 301 -2.58 -14.43 11.57
CA VAL A 301 -2.39 -15.88 11.73
C VAL A 301 -3.62 -16.62 11.22
N LEU A 302 -3.40 -17.59 10.33
CA LEU A 302 -4.40 -18.53 9.84
C LEU A 302 -4.02 -19.94 10.31
N ARG A 303 -5.01 -20.70 10.80
CA ARG A 303 -4.83 -22.08 11.25
C ARG A 303 -5.99 -22.90 10.70
N ASN A 304 -5.72 -23.92 9.91
CA ASN A 304 -6.74 -24.72 9.24
C ASN A 304 -6.49 -26.20 9.55
N ASP A 305 -7.50 -26.93 10.01
CA ASP A 305 -7.37 -28.37 10.30
C ASP A 305 -7.45 -29.23 9.03
N GLY A 306 -7.74 -28.62 7.86
CA GLY A 306 -7.88 -29.25 6.55
C GLY A 306 -9.15 -30.09 6.40
N GLN A 307 -9.95 -30.25 7.45
CA GLN A 307 -10.98 -31.29 7.57
C GLN A 307 -12.35 -30.77 8.00
N SER A 308 -12.42 -29.73 8.82
CA SER A 308 -13.67 -29.26 9.44
C SER A 308 -13.67 -27.80 9.91
N ALA A 309 -12.53 -27.22 10.28
CA ALA A 309 -12.46 -25.98 11.05
C ALA A 309 -11.20 -25.15 10.81
N PHE A 310 -11.35 -23.83 10.90
CA PHE A 310 -10.24 -22.89 10.84
C PHE A 310 -10.37 -21.77 11.89
N ALA A 311 -9.26 -21.07 12.12
CA ALA A 311 -9.18 -19.89 12.96
C ALA A 311 -8.37 -18.78 12.29
N LEU A 312 -8.76 -17.54 12.59
CA LEU A 312 -8.07 -16.31 12.23
C LEU A 312 -7.78 -15.52 13.51
N ASP A 313 -6.52 -15.20 13.75
CA ASP A 313 -6.09 -14.32 14.85
C ASP A 313 -5.28 -13.14 14.28
N GLY A 314 -5.42 -11.94 14.86
CA GLY A 314 -4.76 -10.76 14.32
C GLY A 314 -4.70 -9.55 15.25
N GLY A 315 -3.78 -8.64 14.96
CA GLY A 315 -3.61 -7.38 15.70
C GLY A 315 -2.33 -6.64 15.34
N ASN A 316 -2.14 -5.46 15.93
CA ASN A 316 -0.90 -4.69 15.79
C ASN A 316 0.31 -5.54 16.23
N ALA A 317 1.34 -5.63 15.40
CA ALA A 317 2.53 -6.45 15.68
C ALA A 317 3.27 -6.04 16.96
N THR A 318 3.14 -4.79 17.40
CA THR A 318 3.73 -4.27 18.65
C THR A 318 2.86 -4.48 19.90
N SER A 319 1.65 -5.04 19.77
CA SER A 319 0.78 -5.37 20.91
C SER A 319 1.17 -6.71 21.55
N ALA A 320 1.08 -6.82 22.88
CA ALA A 320 1.42 -8.04 23.62
C ALA A 320 0.48 -9.25 23.39
N SER A 321 -0.58 -9.11 22.59
CA SER A 321 -1.56 -10.16 22.31
C SER A 321 -2.36 -9.90 21.04
N LEU A 322 -2.71 -10.96 20.31
CA LEU A 322 -3.64 -10.89 19.17
C LEU A 322 -5.11 -10.96 19.63
N THR A 323 -6.01 -10.47 18.79
CA THR A 323 -7.46 -10.67 18.89
C THR A 323 -7.82 -11.91 18.08
N SER A 324 -8.63 -12.83 18.63
CA SER A 324 -9.21 -13.91 17.82
C SER A 324 -10.37 -13.36 17.00
N LEU A 325 -10.18 -13.29 15.69
CA LEU A 325 -11.12 -12.71 14.72
C LEU A 325 -12.17 -13.73 14.30
N PHE A 326 -11.77 -15.00 14.19
CA PHE A 326 -12.66 -16.13 13.95
C PHE A 326 -12.08 -17.41 14.56
N GLN A 327 -12.96 -18.31 15.06
CA GLN A 327 -12.64 -19.71 15.25
C GLN A 327 -13.94 -20.52 15.06
N GLY A 328 -13.96 -21.47 14.14
CA GLY A 328 -15.17 -22.24 13.83
C GLY A 328 -15.03 -23.10 12.58
N ALA A 329 -16.17 -23.60 12.09
CA ALA A 329 -16.21 -24.49 10.94
C ALA A 329 -15.73 -23.82 9.64
N LEU A 330 -15.19 -24.63 8.73
CA LEU A 330 -14.93 -24.25 7.33
C LEU A 330 -16.24 -23.87 6.61
N PRO A 331 -16.18 -23.07 5.54
CA PRO A 331 -17.36 -22.72 4.76
C PRO A 331 -17.99 -23.94 4.05
N SER A 332 -19.29 -23.89 3.80
CA SER A 332 -20.02 -24.98 3.14
C SER A 332 -19.49 -25.25 1.72
N GLY A 333 -18.88 -26.41 1.52
CA GLY A 333 -18.27 -26.84 0.24
C GLY A 333 -16.76 -27.04 0.31
N TYR A 334 -16.11 -26.54 1.37
CA TYR A 334 -14.67 -26.51 1.58
C TYR A 334 -14.24 -27.61 2.57
N THR A 335 -14.84 -28.80 2.46
CA THR A 335 -14.66 -29.88 3.45
C THR A 335 -14.67 -31.25 2.77
N PRO A 336 -13.56 -32.02 2.83
CA PRO A 336 -12.23 -31.57 3.27
C PRO A 336 -11.68 -30.45 2.37
N MET A 337 -10.63 -29.78 2.83
CA MET A 337 -9.76 -28.97 1.96
C MET A 337 -9.01 -29.89 0.98
N LYS A 338 -8.38 -29.29 -0.03
CA LYS A 338 -7.69 -29.99 -1.13
C LYS A 338 -6.43 -29.22 -1.52
N GLN A 339 -5.69 -28.72 -0.53
CA GLN A 339 -4.50 -27.92 -0.80
C GLN A 339 -3.52 -28.68 -1.73
N GLU A 340 -2.82 -27.97 -2.60
CA GLU A 340 -1.93 -28.60 -3.59
C GLU A 340 -0.44 -28.43 -3.24
N GLY A 341 -0.12 -27.67 -2.19
CA GLY A 341 1.24 -27.49 -1.69
C GLY A 341 2.10 -26.52 -2.51
N GLY A 342 1.50 -25.77 -3.44
CA GLY A 342 2.12 -24.56 -3.97
C GLY A 342 2.20 -23.49 -2.88
N ILE A 343 3.10 -22.51 -3.06
CA ILE A 343 3.30 -21.40 -2.12
C ILE A 343 3.28 -20.09 -2.90
N THR A 344 2.55 -19.09 -2.41
CA THR A 344 2.49 -17.75 -2.99
C THR A 344 2.95 -16.65 -2.02
N LEU A 345 3.42 -15.53 -2.56
CA LEU A 345 3.46 -14.23 -1.88
C LEU A 345 3.12 -13.11 -2.87
N GLY A 346 2.08 -12.32 -2.56
CA GLY A 346 1.69 -11.12 -3.32
C GLY A 346 0.80 -11.36 -4.55
N ALA A 347 0.35 -12.60 -4.79
CA ALA A 347 -0.57 -12.96 -5.86
C ALA A 347 -1.48 -14.12 -5.43
N GLY A 348 -2.72 -14.16 -5.93
CA GLY A 348 -3.65 -15.27 -5.70
C GLY A 348 -3.27 -16.59 -6.40
N GLY A 349 -4.07 -17.63 -6.18
CA GLY A 349 -3.89 -18.97 -6.76
C GLY A 349 -3.73 -18.98 -8.27
N ASP A 350 -4.64 -18.30 -8.98
CA ASP A 350 -4.64 -18.07 -10.42
C ASP A 350 -3.66 -16.98 -10.93
N ASN A 351 -2.72 -16.54 -10.07
CA ASN A 351 -1.80 -15.41 -10.23
C ASN A 351 -2.47 -14.03 -10.29
N SER A 352 -3.73 -13.86 -9.88
CA SER A 352 -4.34 -12.53 -9.69
C SER A 352 -3.44 -11.64 -8.81
N ASN A 353 -2.83 -10.63 -9.42
CA ASN A 353 -1.72 -9.85 -8.84
C ASN A 353 -1.94 -8.33 -8.94
N ALA A 354 -3.19 -7.88 -8.84
CA ALA A 354 -3.55 -6.46 -8.89
C ALA A 354 -3.56 -5.79 -7.51
N ALA A 355 -3.60 -6.56 -6.41
CA ALA A 355 -3.66 -6.03 -5.05
C ALA A 355 -2.30 -5.50 -4.56
N PRO A 356 -2.21 -4.28 -4.01
CA PRO A 356 -1.01 -3.81 -3.33
C PRO A 356 -0.97 -4.32 -1.88
N GLY A 357 0.23 -4.41 -1.32
CA GLY A 357 0.45 -4.80 0.07
C GLY A 357 1.89 -4.63 0.54
N SER A 358 2.17 -5.09 1.76
CA SER A 358 3.48 -4.97 2.40
C SER A 358 3.76 -6.22 3.24
N PHE A 359 4.88 -6.89 3.02
CA PHE A 359 5.30 -8.08 3.77
C PHE A 359 6.67 -7.85 4.41
N PHE A 360 6.86 -8.30 5.65
CA PHE A 360 8.13 -8.21 6.36
C PHE A 360 8.70 -9.59 6.65
N GLU A 361 7.85 -10.46 7.19
CA GLU A 361 8.17 -11.85 7.48
C GLU A 361 6.89 -12.70 7.53
N GLY A 362 7.04 -14.01 7.40
CA GLY A 362 5.97 -14.98 7.55
C GLY A 362 6.46 -16.40 7.38
N ALA A 363 5.72 -17.35 7.92
CA ALA A 363 6.02 -18.77 7.78
C ALA A 363 4.75 -19.61 7.68
N ILE A 364 4.89 -20.79 7.08
CA ILE A 364 3.88 -21.84 6.96
C ILE A 364 4.41 -23.07 7.68
N THR A 365 3.55 -23.76 8.44
CA THR A 365 3.91 -24.83 9.36
C THR A 365 3.01 -26.04 9.16
N SER A 366 3.59 -27.23 9.28
CA SER A 366 2.81 -28.47 9.36
C SER A 366 1.93 -28.49 10.64
N GLY A 367 0.70 -28.94 10.50
CA GLY A 367 -0.26 -29.10 11.59
C GLY A 367 -0.99 -27.82 12.03
N TYR A 368 -2.05 -28.02 12.83
CA TYR A 368 -2.83 -26.95 13.43
C TYR A 368 -2.18 -26.44 14.72
N ALA A 369 -1.76 -25.17 14.75
CA ALA A 369 -1.01 -24.61 15.87
C ALA A 369 -1.92 -24.31 17.09
N PRO A 370 -1.53 -24.70 18.32
CA PRO A 370 -2.31 -24.40 19.52
C PRO A 370 -2.23 -22.91 19.89
N ASN A 371 -3.25 -22.39 20.57
CA ASN A 371 -3.31 -20.97 20.97
C ASN A 371 -2.10 -20.53 21.82
N ALA A 372 -1.44 -21.46 22.52
CA ALA A 372 -0.21 -21.18 23.27
C ALA A 372 0.97 -20.83 22.36
N THR A 373 1.13 -21.52 21.22
CA THR A 373 2.16 -21.23 20.21
C THR A 373 1.89 -19.90 19.52
N VAL A 374 0.62 -19.59 19.21
CA VAL A 374 0.22 -18.28 18.67
C VAL A 374 0.52 -17.14 19.66
N ALA A 375 0.31 -17.35 20.96
CA ALA A 375 0.65 -16.37 21.99
C ALA A 375 2.17 -16.20 22.17
N ALA A 376 2.94 -17.29 22.08
CA ALA A 376 4.41 -17.24 22.13
C ALA A 376 5.00 -16.54 20.89
N LEU A 377 4.48 -16.83 19.70
CA LEU A 377 4.81 -16.15 18.44
C LEU A 377 4.61 -14.64 18.56
N GLN A 378 3.45 -14.20 19.04
CA GLN A 378 3.21 -12.77 19.23
C GLN A 378 4.09 -12.16 20.34
N SER A 379 4.52 -12.94 21.33
CA SER A 379 5.48 -12.49 22.34
C SER A 379 6.91 -12.32 21.80
N ASP A 380 7.28 -13.00 20.71
CA ASP A 380 8.51 -12.72 19.96
C ASP A 380 8.32 -11.50 19.06
N ILE A 381 7.29 -11.48 18.21
CA ILE A 381 7.04 -10.39 17.25
C ILE A 381 6.90 -9.03 17.97
N SER A 382 6.18 -8.97 19.09
CA SER A 382 6.05 -7.73 19.88
C SER A 382 7.29 -7.36 20.70
N SER A 383 8.26 -8.28 20.85
CA SER A 383 9.56 -7.96 21.47
C SER A 383 10.51 -7.26 20.50
N VAL A 384 10.37 -7.49 19.19
CA VAL A 384 11.13 -6.80 18.15
C VAL A 384 10.39 -5.53 17.71
N ALA A 385 10.93 -4.37 18.09
CA ALA A 385 10.28 -3.09 17.85
C ALA A 385 10.24 -2.74 16.35
N TYR A 386 9.19 -3.14 15.65
CA TYR A 386 8.86 -2.71 14.28
C TYR A 386 8.51 -1.22 14.27
N THR A 387 9.31 -0.46 13.54
CA THR A 387 9.24 1.01 13.42
C THR A 387 9.67 1.45 12.01
N GLY A 388 9.56 2.75 11.71
CA GLY A 388 9.69 3.25 10.34
C GLY A 388 8.34 3.25 9.62
N THR A 389 8.33 3.02 8.32
CA THR A 389 7.19 3.34 7.45
C THR A 389 6.78 2.13 6.63
N SER A 390 5.80 1.40 7.16
CA SER A 390 5.24 0.15 6.62
C SER A 390 4.47 0.28 5.29
N GLY A 391 4.52 1.44 4.65
CA GLY A 391 3.82 1.70 3.41
C GLY A 391 4.11 3.09 2.87
N GLY A 392 4.87 3.13 1.78
CA GLY A 392 4.61 4.11 0.73
C GLY A 392 3.36 3.65 -0.01
N GLY A 393 2.25 4.37 0.10
CA GLY A 393 1.07 4.08 -0.72
C GLY A 393 1.35 4.32 -2.21
N PRO A 394 0.46 3.88 -3.11
CA PRO A 394 0.58 4.13 -4.55
C PRO A 394 0.70 5.64 -4.80
N GLY A 395 1.91 6.06 -5.15
CA GLY A 395 2.29 7.46 -5.32
C GLY A 395 3.17 7.61 -6.55
N VAL A 396 3.41 8.85 -6.95
CA VAL A 396 4.06 9.14 -8.23
C VAL A 396 5.18 10.17 -8.07
N GLY A 397 6.14 10.10 -9.00
CA GLY A 397 7.24 11.05 -9.08
C GLY A 397 6.72 12.46 -9.34
N ILE A 398 7.02 13.39 -8.42
CA ILE A 398 6.92 14.82 -8.67
C ILE A 398 8.20 15.23 -9.40
N THR A 399 8.12 15.42 -10.72
CA THR A 399 9.28 15.76 -11.55
C THR A 399 9.57 17.25 -11.47
N GLY A 400 10.55 17.61 -10.66
CA GLY A 400 11.08 18.95 -10.47
C GLY A 400 12.06 19.44 -11.55
N PRO A 401 12.83 20.50 -11.24
CA PRO A 401 13.74 21.15 -12.17
C PRO A 401 14.77 20.18 -12.80
N ALA A 402 15.01 20.36 -14.10
CA ALA A 402 15.89 19.52 -14.93
C ALA A 402 15.53 18.02 -14.98
N GLY A 403 14.30 17.63 -14.66
CA GLY A 403 13.86 16.23 -14.71
C GLY A 403 14.24 15.40 -13.48
N LYS A 404 14.67 16.06 -12.40
CA LYS A 404 14.95 15.45 -11.10
C LYS A 404 13.66 15.26 -10.31
N CYS A 405 13.51 14.17 -9.57
CA CYS A 405 12.33 13.93 -8.73
C CYS A 405 12.46 14.65 -7.38
N VAL A 406 11.31 15.01 -6.79
CA VAL A 406 11.21 15.40 -5.37
C VAL A 406 11.41 14.15 -4.51
N ASP A 407 12.37 14.24 -3.60
CA ASP A 407 13.04 13.10 -2.97
C ASP A 407 13.23 13.37 -1.48
N VAL A 408 13.05 12.38 -0.60
CA VAL A 408 13.33 12.52 0.83
C VAL A 408 14.73 11.99 1.13
N SER A 409 15.64 12.88 1.57
CA SER A 409 17.06 12.55 1.72
C SER A 409 17.34 11.34 2.61
N GLY A 410 18.24 10.48 2.12
CA GLY A 410 18.84 9.41 2.90
C GLY A 410 18.21 8.04 2.65
N ASN A 411 17.77 7.78 1.41
CA ASN A 411 17.25 6.51 0.90
C ASN A 411 16.18 5.91 1.80
N ASP A 412 14.94 6.31 1.56
CA ASP A 412 13.73 5.66 2.03
C ASP A 412 13.54 5.67 3.58
N ASN A 413 14.51 6.07 4.42
CA ASN A 413 14.47 5.98 5.89
C ASN A 413 13.25 6.64 6.62
N GLY A 414 12.42 7.45 5.96
CA GLY A 414 11.08 7.85 6.43
C GLY A 414 10.99 8.73 7.69
N VAL A 415 12.12 9.11 8.32
CA VAL A 415 12.16 9.79 9.62
C VAL A 415 11.57 11.21 9.58
N GLY A 416 10.78 11.58 10.58
CA GLY A 416 10.30 12.96 10.77
C GLY A 416 11.47 13.95 10.92
N GLY A 417 11.52 14.96 10.06
CA GLY A 417 12.61 15.92 9.92
C GLY A 417 13.60 15.60 8.80
N ALA A 418 13.43 14.48 8.08
CA ALA A 418 14.23 14.16 6.91
C ALA A 418 14.10 15.25 5.81
N ALA A 419 15.17 15.45 5.07
CA ALA A 419 15.38 16.65 4.27
C ALA A 419 14.90 16.47 2.82
N VAL A 420 13.84 17.17 2.41
CA VAL A 420 13.32 17.03 1.04
C VAL A 420 14.21 17.76 0.02
N GLN A 421 14.54 17.11 -1.08
CA GLN A 421 15.57 17.50 -2.02
C GLN A 421 15.19 17.15 -3.48
N LEU A 422 16.10 17.42 -4.40
CA LEU A 422 16.09 16.88 -5.76
C LEU A 422 17.06 15.70 -5.89
N TRP A 423 16.64 14.66 -6.60
CA TRP A 423 17.46 13.51 -6.97
C TRP A 423 17.12 13.01 -8.38
N ASP A 424 17.91 12.09 -8.94
CA ASP A 424 17.50 11.41 -10.17
C ASP A 424 16.21 10.61 -9.94
N CYS A 425 15.27 10.69 -10.90
CA CYS A 425 14.02 9.93 -10.83
C CYS A 425 14.30 8.43 -10.96
N LEU A 426 14.03 7.67 -9.90
CA LEU A 426 14.13 6.21 -9.86
C LEU A 426 12.72 5.62 -10.04
N HIS A 427 12.60 4.49 -10.75
CA HIS A 427 11.29 3.96 -11.14
C HIS A 427 10.43 3.58 -9.92
N ASP A 428 11.06 3.11 -8.85
CA ASP A 428 10.41 2.42 -7.74
C ASP A 428 10.72 3.06 -6.37
N ALA A 429 11.44 4.18 -6.33
CA ALA A 429 11.88 4.79 -5.07
C ALA A 429 10.72 5.43 -4.31
N VAL A 430 10.53 4.99 -3.06
CA VAL A 430 9.33 5.30 -2.26
C VAL A 430 9.45 6.67 -1.61
N ASP A 431 10.66 7.08 -1.22
CA ASP A 431 11.00 8.48 -0.94
C ASP A 431 10.78 9.46 -2.12
N GLN A 432 10.57 8.95 -3.34
CA GLN A 432 10.17 9.71 -4.53
C GLN A 432 8.71 9.49 -4.95
N LYS A 433 7.96 8.57 -4.32
CA LYS A 433 6.52 8.36 -4.56
C LYS A 433 5.68 9.27 -3.67
N TRP A 434 4.99 10.23 -4.25
CA TRP A 434 4.10 11.13 -3.52
C TRP A 434 2.64 10.89 -3.90
N LEU A 435 1.81 10.64 -2.89
CA LEU A 435 0.35 10.61 -2.95
C LEU A 435 -0.18 12.05 -2.82
N HIS A 436 -1.03 12.50 -3.74
CA HIS A 436 -1.55 13.87 -3.75
C HIS A 436 -3.04 13.91 -3.35
N ILE A 437 -3.28 14.13 -2.05
CA ILE A 437 -4.62 14.19 -1.46
C ILE A 437 -5.20 15.59 -1.72
N ARG A 438 -5.78 15.82 -2.91
CA ARG A 438 -6.35 17.14 -3.28
C ARG A 438 -7.61 17.47 -2.47
N THR A 439 -8.53 16.52 -2.37
CA THR A 439 -9.78 16.64 -1.61
C THR A 439 -9.90 15.50 -0.61
N VAL A 440 -10.65 15.74 0.47
CA VAL A 440 -11.03 14.71 1.44
C VAL A 440 -12.55 14.55 1.34
N PRO A 441 -13.08 13.36 0.99
CA PRO A 441 -14.52 13.15 0.90
C PRO A 441 -15.23 13.44 2.22
N THR A 442 -16.24 14.31 2.21
CA THR A 442 -16.99 14.72 3.42
C THR A 442 -17.95 13.64 3.95
N VAL A 443 -17.82 12.40 3.48
CA VAL A 443 -18.73 11.28 3.72
C VAL A 443 -17.91 10.07 4.17
N TYR A 444 -17.90 9.87 5.50
CA TYR A 444 -17.20 8.83 6.29
C TYR A 444 -15.68 8.96 6.49
N LEU A 445 -15.29 9.49 7.66
CA LEU A 445 -13.96 9.32 8.26
C LEU A 445 -14.09 8.79 9.69
N THR A 446 -13.62 7.57 9.93
CA THR A 446 -13.41 6.98 11.27
C THR A 446 -12.18 6.07 11.37
N SER A 447 -11.52 5.77 10.24
CA SER A 447 -10.16 5.24 10.20
C SER A 447 -9.17 6.33 10.56
N GLY A 448 -8.30 6.09 11.54
CA GLY A 448 -7.28 7.04 12.03
C GLY A 448 -6.09 7.24 11.08
N LEU A 449 -6.36 7.38 9.78
CA LEU A 449 -5.43 7.99 8.83
C LEU A 449 -5.75 9.48 8.81
N ASP A 450 -4.82 10.29 9.29
CA ASP A 450 -4.94 11.75 9.27
C ASP A 450 -4.82 12.29 7.83
N GLU A 451 -5.94 12.26 7.10
CA GLU A 451 -6.08 12.75 5.73
C GLU A 451 -6.56 14.21 5.72
N TYR A 452 -5.69 15.10 5.22
CA TYR A 452 -5.97 16.53 5.10
C TYR A 452 -5.93 16.95 3.61
N PRO A 453 -6.80 17.86 3.16
CA PRO A 453 -6.86 18.28 1.76
C PRO A 453 -5.64 19.10 1.36
N ASN A 454 -5.30 19.05 0.07
CA ASN A 454 -4.09 19.60 -0.53
C ASN A 454 -2.78 19.10 0.12
N THR A 455 -2.71 17.87 0.64
CA THR A 455 -1.44 17.31 1.16
C THR A 455 -0.71 16.46 0.13
N LEU A 456 0.62 16.54 0.15
CA LEU A 456 1.52 15.65 -0.58
C LEU A 456 2.16 14.70 0.45
N LYS A 457 1.91 13.40 0.32
CA LYS A 457 2.24 12.38 1.33
C LYS A 457 3.15 11.29 0.75
N THR A 458 4.25 10.99 1.42
CA THR A 458 5.09 9.80 1.16
C THR A 458 5.45 9.14 2.48
N MET A 459 5.68 7.83 2.51
CA MET A 459 6.15 7.11 3.70
C MET A 459 5.34 7.46 4.96
N GLY A 460 4.01 7.38 4.86
CA GLY A 460 3.05 7.76 5.92
C GLY A 460 3.01 9.24 6.32
N ARG A 461 3.87 10.11 5.78
CA ARG A 461 4.16 11.47 6.25
C ARG A 461 3.99 12.55 5.18
N CYS A 462 3.81 13.79 5.61
CA CYS A 462 3.47 14.93 4.76
C CYS A 462 4.70 15.79 4.40
N LEU A 463 4.68 16.34 3.18
CA LEU A 463 5.60 17.38 2.71
C LEU A 463 5.36 18.66 3.53
N GLU A 464 6.32 19.10 4.34
CA GLU A 464 6.11 20.19 5.30
C GLU A 464 7.17 21.30 5.19
N ILE A 465 6.74 22.56 5.28
CA ILE A 465 7.63 23.69 5.56
C ILE A 465 8.17 23.56 6.99
N THR A 466 9.49 23.40 7.17
CA THR A 466 10.10 23.19 8.49
C THR A 466 9.59 24.17 9.55
N GLY A 467 8.97 23.62 10.60
CA GLY A 467 8.44 24.39 11.74
C GLY A 467 7.16 25.18 11.44
N ASN A 468 6.42 24.84 10.38
CA ASN A 468 5.18 25.49 9.95
C ASN A 468 5.32 27.03 9.74
N THR A 469 6.50 27.49 9.32
CA THR A 469 6.79 28.93 9.18
C THR A 469 6.36 29.51 7.83
N THR A 470 6.39 30.84 7.68
CA THR A 470 6.04 31.56 6.45
C THR A 470 7.21 32.36 5.85
N THR A 471 8.44 32.12 6.34
CA THR A 471 9.64 32.87 5.97
C THR A 471 10.26 32.34 4.68
N ALA A 472 10.60 33.22 3.74
CA ALA A 472 11.34 32.86 2.53
C ALA A 472 12.75 32.32 2.86
N GLY A 473 13.14 31.22 2.23
CA GLY A 473 14.35 30.46 2.52
C GLY A 473 14.19 29.34 3.56
N THR A 474 13.01 29.19 4.19
CA THR A 474 12.76 28.03 5.07
C THR A 474 12.83 26.72 4.26
N PRO A 475 13.62 25.71 4.69
CA PRO A 475 13.68 24.41 4.04
C PRO A 475 12.38 23.62 4.11
N ILE A 476 12.25 22.63 3.23
CA ILE A 476 11.19 21.61 3.30
C ILE A 476 11.71 20.38 4.06
N GLN A 477 10.83 19.69 4.78
CA GLN A 477 11.07 18.44 5.47
C GLN A 477 9.93 17.45 5.24
N LEU A 478 10.18 16.17 5.50
CA LEU A 478 9.13 15.19 5.72
C LEU A 478 8.70 15.25 7.19
N TRP A 479 7.40 15.31 7.49
CA TRP A 479 6.91 15.38 8.88
C TRP A 479 5.60 14.63 9.11
N ASP A 480 5.29 14.29 10.36
CA ASP A 480 4.03 13.64 10.73
C ASP A 480 2.84 14.53 10.30
N CYS A 481 1.90 13.97 9.54
CA CYS A 481 0.73 14.70 9.05
C CYS A 481 -0.10 15.23 10.24
N ASN A 482 -0.40 16.53 10.25
CA ASN A 482 -0.97 17.23 11.39
C ASN A 482 -2.01 18.32 11.03
N GLY A 483 -2.31 18.50 9.74
CA GLY A 483 -3.35 19.40 9.26
C GLY A 483 -3.03 20.89 9.41
N LEU A 484 -1.79 21.24 9.72
CA LEU A 484 -1.34 22.63 9.74
C LEU A 484 -1.03 23.11 8.31
N GLY A 485 -1.34 24.38 8.03
CA GLY A 485 -1.29 24.94 6.68
C GLY A 485 0.10 24.96 6.01
N GLY A 486 1.19 24.63 6.72
CA GLY A 486 2.53 24.39 6.18
C GLY A 486 2.72 23.01 5.54
N GLN A 487 1.73 22.13 5.64
CA GLN A 487 1.64 20.85 4.93
C GLN A 487 0.76 20.91 3.67
N GLU A 488 0.05 22.03 3.45
CA GLU A 488 -0.77 22.26 2.26
C GLU A 488 0.08 22.66 1.05
N TRP A 489 -0.16 22.02 -0.09
CA TRP A 489 0.49 22.30 -1.37
C TRP A 489 -0.53 22.24 -2.50
N VAL A 490 -0.68 23.35 -3.20
CA VAL A 490 -1.59 23.49 -4.33
C VAL A 490 -0.76 23.61 -5.60
N THR A 491 -0.99 22.69 -6.54
CA THR A 491 -0.43 22.77 -7.91
C THR A 491 -0.93 24.04 -8.60
N GLN A 492 -0.08 24.67 -9.39
CA GLN A 492 -0.42 25.89 -10.11
C GLN A 492 -0.12 25.71 -11.60
N SER A 493 -1.08 26.08 -12.44
CA SER A 493 -0.88 27.00 -13.58
C SER A 493 0.43 26.89 -14.39
N ASN A 494 1.51 27.41 -13.80
CA ASN A 494 2.82 27.65 -14.39
C ASN A 494 3.85 26.55 -14.04
N GLY A 495 3.40 25.46 -13.45
CA GLY A 495 4.20 24.37 -12.90
C GLY A 495 4.71 24.63 -11.47
N THR A 496 4.33 25.71 -10.78
CA THR A 496 4.74 25.90 -9.38
C THR A 496 3.88 25.10 -8.41
N LEU A 497 4.48 24.60 -7.33
CA LEU A 497 3.77 24.09 -6.16
C LEU A 497 3.73 25.20 -5.11
N LYS A 498 2.54 25.70 -4.77
CA LYS A 498 2.37 26.83 -3.85
C LYS A 498 1.81 26.35 -2.52
N ASN A 499 2.40 26.82 -1.42
CA ASN A 499 1.84 26.63 -0.09
C ASN A 499 0.86 27.79 0.23
N PRO A 500 -0.44 27.52 0.51
CA PRO A 500 -1.43 28.56 0.77
C PRO A 500 -1.13 29.43 2.00
N GLN A 501 -0.68 28.83 3.12
CA GLN A 501 -0.44 29.52 4.40
C GLN A 501 0.66 30.58 4.31
N SER A 502 1.78 30.28 3.65
CA SER A 502 2.88 31.20 3.43
C SER A 502 2.69 32.11 2.20
N GLY A 503 1.88 31.66 1.23
CA GLY A 503 1.78 32.30 -0.08
C GLY A 503 3.02 32.10 -0.97
N LEU A 504 4.01 31.32 -0.52
CA LEU A 504 5.28 31.07 -1.19
C LEU A 504 5.26 29.75 -1.98
N CYS A 505 6.23 29.57 -2.87
CA CYS A 505 6.32 28.43 -3.76
C CYS A 505 7.52 27.52 -3.44
N LEU A 506 7.33 26.21 -3.61
CA LEU A 506 8.37 25.20 -3.60
C LEU A 506 9.46 25.58 -4.61
N THR A 507 10.71 25.51 -4.17
CA THR A 507 11.85 26.08 -4.89
C THR A 507 13.08 25.21 -4.68
N SER A 508 13.78 24.88 -5.77
CA SER A 508 15.13 24.34 -5.70
C SER A 508 16.13 25.43 -5.31
N ARG A 509 16.83 25.22 -4.18
CA ARG A 509 17.75 26.18 -3.55
C ARG A 509 18.78 26.71 -4.54
N ASN A 510 18.96 28.04 -4.57
CA ASN A 510 19.90 28.75 -5.44
C ASN A 510 19.78 28.44 -6.95
N GLY A 511 18.68 27.82 -7.39
CA GLY A 511 18.52 27.37 -8.78
C GLY A 511 19.34 26.14 -9.17
N GLN A 512 19.89 25.40 -8.20
CA GLN A 512 20.69 24.20 -8.46
C GLN A 512 19.80 23.00 -8.84
N THR A 513 20.38 22.02 -9.53
CA THR A 513 19.69 20.83 -10.06
C THR A 513 20.52 19.55 -9.91
N SER A 514 21.52 19.57 -9.03
CA SER A 514 22.32 18.40 -8.66
C SER A 514 21.57 17.53 -7.65
N ASN A 515 21.88 16.24 -7.62
CA ASN A 515 21.39 15.32 -6.60
C ASN A 515 21.80 15.85 -5.20
N GLY A 516 20.87 15.84 -4.25
CA GLY A 516 21.05 16.43 -2.92
C GLY A 516 20.70 17.93 -2.83
N THR A 517 20.20 18.56 -3.89
CA THR A 517 19.78 19.97 -3.81
C THR A 517 18.51 20.11 -2.96
N ARG A 518 18.65 20.66 -1.75
CA ARG A 518 17.52 20.90 -0.82
C ARG A 518 16.43 21.78 -1.45
N LEU A 519 15.18 21.41 -1.19
CA LEU A 519 14.02 22.26 -1.47
C LEU A 519 13.73 23.21 -0.30
N GLU A 520 13.19 24.38 -0.65
CA GLU A 520 12.80 25.46 0.26
C GLU A 520 11.62 26.25 -0.30
N ILE A 521 11.01 27.13 0.50
CA ILE A 521 10.02 28.10 0.01
C ILE A 521 10.66 29.43 -0.38
N GLN A 522 10.27 29.98 -1.53
CA GLN A 522 10.67 31.33 -1.98
C GLN A 522 9.46 32.05 -2.62
N PRO A 523 9.51 33.37 -2.84
CA PRO A 523 8.48 34.09 -3.59
C PRO A 523 8.19 33.42 -4.94
N CYS A 524 6.92 33.29 -5.28
CA CYS A 524 6.50 32.64 -6.53
C CYS A 524 6.88 33.48 -7.76
N THR A 525 7.83 32.99 -8.55
CA THR A 525 8.34 33.64 -9.78
C THR A 525 7.98 32.87 -11.06
N GLY A 526 7.68 31.58 -10.98
CA GLY A 526 7.47 30.71 -12.15
C GLY A 526 8.75 30.40 -12.95
N ALA A 527 9.92 30.75 -12.41
CA ALA A 527 11.23 30.41 -12.96
C ALA A 527 11.46 28.89 -12.98
N ALA A 528 12.40 28.43 -13.81
CA ALA A 528 12.63 27.00 -14.05
C ALA A 528 12.96 26.18 -12.78
N ASN A 529 13.57 26.81 -11.76
CA ASN A 529 13.88 26.16 -10.48
C ASN A 529 12.70 26.08 -9.50
N GLN A 530 11.53 26.58 -9.89
CA GLN A 530 10.27 26.45 -9.15
C GLN A 530 9.24 25.58 -9.90
N ARG A 531 9.64 24.90 -10.98
CA ARG A 531 8.74 24.06 -11.78
C ARG A 531 8.80 22.61 -11.35
N PHE A 532 7.64 22.09 -10.96
CA PHE A 532 7.38 20.75 -10.48
C PHE A 532 6.14 20.22 -11.20
N ILE A 533 6.33 19.18 -12.00
CA ILE A 533 5.24 18.39 -12.57
C ILE A 533 4.87 17.37 -11.49
N VAL A 534 3.82 17.65 -10.71
CA VAL A 534 3.12 16.57 -10.02
C VAL A 534 2.45 15.76 -11.10
N THR A 535 3.06 14.63 -11.46
CA THR A 535 2.42 13.62 -12.31
C THR A 535 1.10 13.24 -11.64
N PRO A 536 -0.05 13.15 -12.35
CA PRO A 536 -1.25 12.57 -11.79
C PRO A 536 -0.98 11.13 -11.35
N GLY A 537 -1.48 10.75 -10.17
CA GLY A 537 -1.35 9.38 -9.69
C GLY A 537 -2.18 8.42 -10.53
N LEU A 538 -1.70 7.18 -10.62
CA LEU A 538 -2.58 6.07 -10.31
C LEU A 538 -2.78 6.14 -8.78
N LEU A 539 -3.79 6.81 -8.22
CA LEU A 539 -5.05 7.31 -8.82
C LEU A 539 -5.34 8.80 -8.47
N PHE A 540 -6.59 9.19 -8.74
CA PHE A 540 -7.30 10.43 -8.35
C PHE A 540 -7.35 11.55 -9.40
N ASP A 541 -8.11 11.30 -10.47
CA ASP A 541 -9.19 12.20 -10.91
C ASP A 541 -10.36 11.33 -11.41
N GLU A 542 -11.11 10.72 -10.47
CA GLU A 542 -12.21 9.78 -10.81
C GLU A 542 -13.37 10.55 -11.48
N THR A 543 -13.43 10.49 -12.81
CA THR A 543 -14.45 11.15 -13.63
C THR A 543 -15.35 10.16 -14.39
N PRO A 544 -16.12 9.29 -13.71
CA PRO A 544 -17.08 8.46 -14.41
C PRO A 544 -18.12 9.31 -15.15
N ILE A 545 -18.61 8.80 -16.29
CA ILE A 545 -19.88 9.28 -16.84
C ILE A 545 -20.96 8.65 -15.98
N ASN A 546 -21.64 9.48 -15.18
CA ASN A 546 -22.74 9.03 -14.35
C ASN A 546 -23.93 8.73 -15.28
N ALA A 547 -24.38 7.48 -15.26
CA ALA A 547 -25.56 6.98 -15.96
C ALA A 547 -26.84 7.25 -15.13
N PRO A 548 -28.03 7.04 -15.71
CA PRO A 548 -29.30 7.15 -15.00
C PRO A 548 -29.32 6.33 -13.69
N GLY A 549 -29.95 6.87 -12.65
CA GLY A 549 -30.12 6.23 -11.34
C GLY A 549 -28.93 6.33 -10.38
N GLY A 550 -27.76 6.81 -10.83
CA GLY A 550 -26.53 6.86 -10.02
C GLY A 550 -25.51 5.78 -10.39
N ASN A 551 -25.80 4.99 -11.42
CA ASN A 551 -24.89 4.05 -12.05
C ASN A 551 -23.74 4.78 -12.79
N CYS A 552 -22.72 4.04 -13.20
CA CYS A 552 -21.64 4.47 -14.05
C CYS A 552 -21.77 3.86 -15.46
N VAL A 553 -21.25 4.56 -16.47
CA VAL A 553 -21.03 3.98 -17.82
C VAL A 553 -19.79 3.09 -17.76
N ASP A 554 -19.93 1.85 -18.21
CA ASP A 554 -19.01 0.74 -17.94
C ASP A 554 -18.68 -0.03 -19.23
N VAL A 555 -17.47 -0.57 -19.36
CA VAL A 555 -17.10 -1.50 -20.44
C VAL A 555 -17.15 -2.93 -19.90
N ILE A 556 -18.15 -3.70 -20.33
CA ILE A 556 -18.48 -4.96 -19.64
C ILE A 556 -17.32 -5.97 -19.64
N GLY A 557 -17.02 -6.50 -18.45
CA GLY A 557 -16.10 -7.62 -18.28
C GLY A 557 -14.67 -7.25 -17.88
N ALA A 558 -14.50 -6.33 -16.93
CA ALA A 558 -13.30 -6.14 -16.11
C ALA A 558 -11.99 -6.03 -16.92
N ASN A 559 -11.73 -4.84 -17.48
CA ASN A 559 -10.50 -4.45 -18.17
C ASN A 559 -10.20 -5.15 -19.52
N ASN A 560 -11.11 -5.99 -20.05
CA ASN A 560 -10.98 -6.66 -21.35
C ASN A 560 -10.51 -5.74 -22.50
N GLY A 561 -11.05 -4.52 -22.57
CA GLY A 561 -10.57 -3.44 -23.43
C GLY A 561 -10.61 -3.66 -24.95
N ALA A 562 -11.20 -4.74 -25.46
CA ALA A 562 -11.15 -5.07 -26.89
C ALA A 562 -12.13 -4.25 -27.76
N ASN A 563 -11.86 -4.22 -29.07
CA ASN A 563 -12.79 -3.67 -30.06
C ASN A 563 -14.08 -4.51 -30.11
N GLY A 564 -15.23 -3.86 -29.93
CA GLY A 564 -16.54 -4.51 -29.95
C GLY A 564 -17.06 -4.95 -28.58
N THR A 565 -16.30 -4.71 -27.50
CA THR A 565 -16.79 -4.94 -26.13
C THR A 565 -17.90 -3.95 -25.82
N ARG A 566 -19.03 -4.43 -25.28
CA ARG A 566 -20.28 -3.66 -25.15
C ARG A 566 -20.20 -2.66 -24.00
N VAL A 567 -20.75 -1.46 -24.19
CA VAL A 567 -20.78 -0.42 -23.14
C VAL A 567 -22.13 -0.43 -22.44
N VAL A 568 -22.12 -0.45 -21.11
CA VAL A 568 -23.27 -0.79 -20.26
C VAL A 568 -23.49 0.23 -19.14
N SER A 569 -24.65 0.11 -18.47
CA SER A 569 -24.94 0.70 -17.17
C SER A 569 -24.51 -0.30 -16.07
N TRP A 570 -23.73 0.13 -15.08
CA TRP A 570 -23.30 -0.71 -13.94
C TRP A 570 -23.19 0.11 -12.65
N ASP A 571 -23.16 -0.54 -11.48
CA ASP A 571 -22.83 0.15 -10.22
C ASP A 571 -21.46 0.85 -10.33
N CYS A 572 -21.32 2.03 -9.73
CA CYS A 572 -20.04 2.73 -9.70
C CYS A 572 -19.04 2.01 -8.78
N LEU A 573 -17.97 1.46 -9.38
CA LEU A 573 -16.92 0.71 -8.72
C LEU A 573 -15.67 1.56 -8.51
N ARG A 574 -15.00 1.37 -7.36
CA ARG A 574 -13.66 1.90 -7.14
C ARG A 574 -12.63 1.15 -7.97
N GLU A 575 -11.58 1.86 -8.39
CA GLU A 575 -10.41 1.27 -9.09
C GLU A 575 -10.78 0.61 -10.45
N ALA A 576 -11.97 0.92 -11.00
CA ALA A 576 -12.49 0.40 -12.27
C ALA A 576 -12.03 1.26 -13.47
N ASN A 577 -11.00 0.79 -14.17
CA ASN A 577 -10.42 1.47 -15.33
C ASN A 577 -11.40 1.57 -16.51
N ASP A 578 -12.30 0.60 -16.63
CA ASP A 578 -13.41 0.47 -17.59
C ASP A 578 -14.62 1.39 -17.31
N GLN A 579 -14.73 1.92 -16.10
CA GLN A 579 -15.70 2.97 -15.75
C GLN A 579 -15.10 4.39 -15.78
N SER A 580 -13.79 4.49 -16.01
CA SER A 580 -13.04 5.74 -16.01
C SER A 580 -13.00 6.33 -17.42
N TRP A 581 -13.76 7.41 -17.65
CA TRP A 581 -13.90 8.04 -18.96
C TRP A 581 -13.38 9.49 -18.96
N TRP A 582 -12.73 9.90 -20.04
CA TRP A 582 -12.33 11.29 -20.28
C TRP A 582 -12.83 11.79 -21.64
N SER A 583 -12.97 13.11 -21.80
CA SER A 583 -13.35 13.76 -23.06
C SER A 583 -12.12 14.22 -23.85
N THR A 584 -12.34 14.59 -25.12
CA THR A 584 -11.29 15.09 -26.04
C THR A 584 -11.84 16.20 -26.94
N ALA A 585 -11.00 17.14 -27.37
CA ALA A 585 -11.38 18.26 -28.24
C ALA A 585 -11.89 17.81 -29.61
N ASN A 586 -11.50 16.60 -30.04
CA ASN A 586 -12.03 16.00 -31.26
C ASN A 586 -13.50 15.53 -31.12
N GLY A 587 -14.11 15.67 -29.93
CA GLY A 587 -15.50 15.35 -29.62
C GLY A 587 -15.75 13.92 -29.15
N SER A 588 -14.72 13.09 -28.96
CA SER A 588 -14.86 11.72 -28.47
C SER A 588 -14.74 11.62 -26.96
N LEU A 589 -15.43 10.62 -26.40
CA LEU A 589 -15.27 10.14 -25.02
C LEU A 589 -14.49 8.83 -25.06
N THR A 590 -13.55 8.66 -24.13
CA THR A 590 -12.54 7.60 -24.20
C THR A 590 -12.27 6.94 -22.85
N THR A 591 -12.05 5.63 -22.88
CA THR A 591 -11.59 4.78 -21.77
C THR A 591 -10.71 3.65 -22.30
N LEU A 592 -9.84 3.04 -21.50
CA LEU A 592 -8.95 1.93 -21.89
C LEU A 592 -8.17 2.16 -23.22
N GLY A 593 -7.88 3.42 -23.57
CA GLY A 593 -7.22 3.80 -24.83
C GLY A 593 -8.12 3.78 -26.08
N ARG A 594 -9.43 3.62 -25.92
CA ARG A 594 -10.44 3.48 -26.99
C ARG A 594 -11.64 4.41 -26.79
N CYS A 595 -12.45 4.56 -27.83
CA CYS A 595 -13.56 5.49 -27.93
C CYS A 595 -14.91 4.83 -27.63
N LEU A 596 -15.84 5.61 -27.04
CA LEU A 596 -17.26 5.31 -27.01
C LEU A 596 -17.84 5.42 -28.43
N ASP A 597 -18.19 4.28 -29.01
CA ASP A 597 -18.44 4.11 -30.44
C ASP A 597 -19.86 3.55 -30.68
N ILE A 598 -20.59 4.11 -31.65
CA ILE A 598 -21.86 3.55 -32.11
C ILE A 598 -21.56 2.40 -33.08
N VAL A 599 -22.08 1.21 -32.77
CA VAL A 599 -21.82 -0.02 -33.56
C VAL A 599 -22.07 0.23 -35.05
N GLY A 600 -21.01 0.16 -35.85
CA GLY A 600 -21.05 0.31 -37.30
C GLY A 600 -21.33 1.73 -37.81
N ASP A 601 -21.04 2.77 -37.03
CA ASP A 601 -21.24 4.20 -37.38
C ASP A 601 -22.72 4.57 -37.66
N SER A 602 -23.64 3.75 -37.13
CA SER A 602 -25.08 3.74 -37.38
C SER A 602 -25.79 5.06 -37.00
N THR A 603 -26.86 5.37 -37.74
CA THR A 603 -27.80 6.45 -37.42
C THR A 603 -29.19 5.94 -37.00
N VAL A 604 -29.33 4.63 -36.75
CA VAL A 604 -30.61 3.97 -36.44
C VAL A 604 -30.84 3.90 -34.93
N ALA A 605 -32.02 4.35 -34.48
CA ALA A 605 -32.44 4.24 -33.08
C ALA A 605 -32.57 2.77 -32.65
N GLY A 606 -32.05 2.44 -31.47
CA GLY A 606 -31.89 1.08 -30.98
C GLY A 606 -30.53 0.44 -31.27
N THR A 607 -29.61 1.12 -31.95
CA THR A 607 -28.22 0.63 -32.09
C THR A 607 -27.50 0.70 -30.74
N GLU A 608 -26.78 -0.37 -30.38
CA GLU A 608 -25.92 -0.43 -29.19
C GLU A 608 -24.69 0.48 -29.32
N VAL A 609 -24.06 0.81 -28.19
CA VAL A 609 -22.71 1.37 -28.14
C VAL A 609 -21.68 0.36 -27.64
N GLN A 610 -20.47 0.48 -28.17
CA GLN A 610 -19.33 -0.40 -27.94
C GLN A 610 -18.07 0.42 -27.62
N LEU A 611 -17.04 -0.25 -27.11
CA LEU A 611 -15.69 0.26 -27.08
C LEU A 611 -15.00 -0.07 -28.41
N TYR A 612 -14.37 0.91 -29.06
CA TYR A 612 -13.66 0.70 -30.32
C TYR A 612 -12.45 1.63 -30.50
N ASP A 613 -11.43 1.20 -31.26
CA ASP A 613 -10.28 2.02 -31.63
C ASP A 613 -10.71 3.39 -32.16
N CYS A 614 -10.12 4.45 -31.60
CA CYS A 614 -10.42 5.83 -31.98
C CYS A 614 -9.95 6.12 -33.42
N ASN A 615 -10.89 6.01 -34.36
CA ASN A 615 -10.66 6.16 -35.80
C ASN A 615 -11.18 7.52 -36.34
N GLY A 616 -11.94 8.26 -35.51
CA GLY A 616 -12.39 9.61 -35.81
C GLY A 616 -13.74 9.74 -36.53
N VAL A 617 -14.46 8.63 -36.79
CA VAL A 617 -15.81 8.68 -37.40
C VAL A 617 -16.83 9.43 -36.54
N GLY A 618 -17.93 9.86 -37.14
CA GLY A 618 -18.95 10.67 -36.45
C GLY A 618 -19.72 9.88 -35.39
N GLY A 619 -19.80 8.55 -35.48
CA GLY A 619 -20.35 7.66 -34.47
C GLY A 619 -19.54 7.59 -33.16
N GLN A 620 -18.29 8.08 -33.16
CA GLN A 620 -17.45 8.20 -31.96
C GLN A 620 -17.62 9.56 -31.25
N LYS A 621 -18.55 10.41 -31.69
CA LYS A 621 -18.66 11.82 -31.25
C LYS A 621 -19.85 12.06 -30.33
N TRP A 622 -19.64 12.81 -29.26
CA TRP A 622 -20.63 13.01 -28.21
C TRP A 622 -20.62 14.46 -27.71
N VAL A 623 -21.81 15.04 -27.54
CA VAL A 623 -22.01 16.42 -27.11
C VAL A 623 -23.07 16.45 -26.01
N GLN A 624 -22.69 16.89 -24.82
CA GLN A 624 -23.62 16.99 -23.70
C GLN A 624 -24.59 18.15 -23.94
N GLN A 625 -25.88 17.88 -23.83
CA GLN A 625 -26.96 18.84 -24.06
C GLN A 625 -27.40 19.46 -22.72
N THR A 626 -28.03 20.64 -22.77
CA THR A 626 -28.49 21.37 -21.56
C THR A 626 -29.55 20.65 -20.72
N ASN A 627 -30.27 19.69 -21.31
CA ASN A 627 -31.19 18.79 -20.59
C ASN A 627 -30.49 17.58 -19.94
N GLY A 628 -29.14 17.55 -19.90
CA GLY A 628 -28.35 16.45 -19.38
C GLY A 628 -28.21 15.25 -20.32
N SER A 629 -28.78 15.29 -21.54
CA SER A 629 -28.64 14.18 -22.50
C SER A 629 -27.32 14.21 -23.26
N LEU A 630 -26.72 13.05 -23.50
CA LEU A 630 -25.46 12.93 -24.23
C LEU A 630 -25.75 12.58 -25.70
N LYS A 631 -25.64 13.56 -26.60
CA LYS A 631 -26.08 13.47 -27.99
C LYS A 631 -24.93 13.13 -28.94
N ASN A 632 -25.14 12.18 -29.85
CA ASN A 632 -24.25 11.95 -30.98
C ASN A 632 -24.61 12.89 -32.15
N PRO A 633 -23.69 13.74 -32.65
CA PRO A 633 -24.00 14.70 -33.72
C PRO A 633 -24.33 14.08 -35.09
N GLN A 634 -23.77 12.91 -35.43
CA GLN A 634 -23.95 12.27 -36.74
C GLN A 634 -25.36 11.65 -36.89
N SER A 635 -25.78 10.86 -35.92
CA SER A 635 -27.11 10.25 -35.86
C SER A 635 -28.19 11.26 -35.46
N GLY A 636 -27.81 12.31 -34.71
CA GLY A 636 -28.76 13.23 -34.07
C GLY A 636 -29.47 12.62 -32.86
N LEU A 637 -29.12 11.40 -32.46
CA LEU A 637 -29.72 10.62 -31.38
C LEU A 637 -28.94 10.79 -30.06
N CYS A 638 -29.54 10.38 -28.95
CA CYS A 638 -28.97 10.49 -27.60
C CYS A 638 -28.69 9.13 -26.99
N LEU A 639 -27.58 9.03 -26.25
CA LEU A 639 -27.27 7.88 -25.40
C LEU A 639 -28.42 7.64 -24.42
N THR A 640 -28.77 6.37 -24.26
CA THR A 640 -29.96 5.91 -23.53
C THR A 640 -29.64 4.61 -22.81
N ASP A 641 -29.96 4.55 -21.53
CA ASP A 641 -30.06 3.30 -20.76
C ASP A 641 -31.49 2.73 -20.93
N PRO A 642 -31.69 1.67 -21.76
CA PRO A 642 -33.01 1.08 -21.95
C PRO A 642 -33.54 0.30 -20.74
N GLY A 643 -32.68 -0.01 -19.75
CA GLY A 643 -33.02 -0.75 -18.53
C GLY A 643 -33.29 0.15 -17.33
N ASN A 644 -32.83 1.41 -17.38
CA ASN A 644 -33.03 2.44 -16.37
C ASN A 644 -32.45 2.01 -15.00
N ALA A 645 -31.11 2.06 -14.91
CA ALA A 645 -30.30 1.71 -13.73
C ALA A 645 -30.27 0.21 -13.38
N VAL A 646 -30.44 -0.67 -14.37
CA VAL A 646 -30.25 -2.12 -14.20
C VAL A 646 -28.86 -2.51 -14.69
N ASN A 647 -28.03 -3.06 -13.80
CA ASN A 647 -26.65 -3.46 -14.11
C ASN A 647 -26.56 -4.43 -15.28
N GLY A 648 -25.54 -4.24 -16.12
CA GLY A 648 -25.30 -5.03 -17.32
C GLY A 648 -26.20 -4.66 -18.49
N THR A 649 -27.07 -3.65 -18.34
CA THR A 649 -27.89 -3.16 -19.45
C THR A 649 -27.01 -2.41 -20.45
N VAL A 650 -26.97 -2.91 -21.68
CA VAL A 650 -26.20 -2.29 -22.76
C VAL A 650 -26.85 -1.00 -23.21
N LEU A 651 -26.04 0.06 -23.30
CA LEU A 651 -26.51 1.38 -23.68
C LEU A 651 -26.78 1.44 -25.17
N THR A 652 -27.75 2.27 -25.57
CA THR A 652 -28.19 2.41 -26.97
C THR A 652 -28.35 3.87 -27.35
N ILE A 653 -28.45 4.16 -28.65
CA ILE A 653 -28.89 5.48 -29.13
C ILE A 653 -30.40 5.49 -29.41
N GLN A 654 -31.10 6.52 -28.96
CA GLN A 654 -32.54 6.71 -29.18
C GLN A 654 -32.86 8.18 -29.50
N SER A 655 -34.08 8.45 -29.96
CA SER A 655 -34.58 9.82 -30.10
C SER A 655 -34.41 10.61 -28.79
N CYS A 656 -33.77 11.78 -28.87
CA CYS A 656 -33.55 12.65 -27.71
C CYS A 656 -34.89 13.14 -27.14
N SER A 657 -35.24 12.68 -25.94
CA SER A 657 -36.50 12.95 -25.25
C SER A 657 -36.33 13.74 -23.95
N GLY A 658 -35.15 13.67 -23.32
CA GLY A 658 -34.91 14.24 -21.99
C GLY A 658 -35.53 13.42 -20.85
N ALA A 659 -35.94 12.17 -21.10
CA ALA A 659 -36.33 11.23 -20.05
C ALA A 659 -35.14 10.92 -19.12
N ALA A 660 -35.42 10.49 -17.88
CA ALA A 660 -34.40 10.17 -16.88
C ALA A 660 -33.38 9.12 -17.38
N SER A 661 -33.84 8.13 -18.16
CA SER A 661 -33.03 7.11 -18.85
C SER A 661 -32.09 7.65 -19.94
N GLN A 662 -32.12 8.95 -20.21
CA GLN A 662 -31.22 9.65 -21.14
C GLN A 662 -30.37 10.73 -20.46
N VAL A 663 -30.44 10.89 -19.13
CA VAL A 663 -29.63 11.86 -18.40
C VAL A 663 -28.28 11.23 -18.04
N PHE A 664 -27.21 11.73 -18.67
CA PHE A 664 -25.84 11.27 -18.46
C PHE A 664 -24.94 12.45 -18.05
N LYS A 665 -24.35 12.39 -16.86
CA LYS A 665 -23.39 13.41 -16.39
C LYS A 665 -21.97 12.95 -16.70
N VAL A 666 -21.44 13.39 -17.83
CA VAL A 666 -20.00 13.38 -18.11
C VAL A 666 -19.32 14.23 -17.05
N SER A 667 -18.48 13.61 -16.22
CA SER A 667 -17.61 14.32 -15.29
C SER A 667 -16.40 14.85 -16.07
N GLY A 668 -15.89 16.04 -15.74
CA GLY A 668 -14.82 16.67 -16.52
C GLY A 668 -15.26 17.32 -17.84
N GLY A 669 -16.56 17.55 -18.06
CA GLY A 669 -17.10 18.53 -19.03
C GLY A 669 -16.66 18.42 -20.51
N GLN A 670 -16.87 19.51 -21.25
CA GLN A 670 -16.40 19.70 -22.63
C GLN A 670 -15.76 21.08 -22.83
N MET A 671 -14.73 21.16 -23.68
CA MET A 671 -14.13 22.44 -24.06
C MET A 671 -15.09 23.30 -24.90
N ILE A 672 -15.40 24.50 -24.41
CA ILE A 672 -16.20 25.48 -25.16
C ILE A 672 -15.27 26.25 -26.11
N SER A 673 -15.38 25.93 -27.39
CA SER A 673 -14.65 26.62 -28.47
C SER A 673 -15.07 28.09 -28.60
N ALA A 674 -14.08 28.97 -28.78
CA ALA A 674 -14.20 30.41 -28.84
C ALA A 674 -13.45 31.00 -30.06
N PRO A 675 -13.72 32.27 -30.44
CA PRO A 675 -13.14 32.87 -31.65
C PRO A 675 -11.62 32.82 -31.71
N GLY A 676 -11.08 32.50 -32.88
CA GLY A 676 -9.63 32.46 -33.13
C GLY A 676 -8.91 31.18 -32.70
N GLY A 677 -9.63 30.05 -32.56
CA GLY A 677 -9.03 28.78 -32.11
C GLY A 677 -8.63 28.82 -30.64
N LYS A 678 -9.50 29.42 -29.84
CA LYS A 678 -9.35 29.57 -28.38
C LYS A 678 -10.46 28.81 -27.67
N CYS A 679 -10.29 28.58 -26.38
CA CYS A 679 -11.29 27.95 -25.53
C CYS A 679 -11.67 28.89 -24.38
N MET A 680 -12.89 28.73 -23.88
CA MET A 680 -13.36 29.37 -22.65
C MET A 680 -12.62 28.78 -21.45
N ASP A 681 -11.99 29.62 -20.65
CA ASP A 681 -10.91 29.25 -19.74
C ASP A 681 -11.04 30.03 -18.42
N THR A 682 -10.71 29.43 -17.27
CA THR A 682 -10.69 30.15 -15.99
C THR A 682 -9.31 30.78 -15.74
N ALA A 683 -9.27 32.11 -15.74
CA ALA A 683 -8.05 32.89 -15.58
C ALA A 683 -7.45 32.71 -14.18
N GLY A 684 -6.52 31.75 -14.05
CA GLY A 684 -5.81 31.47 -12.81
C GLY A 684 -5.56 30.00 -12.49
N ASN A 685 -5.97 29.05 -13.35
CA ASN A 685 -5.53 27.63 -13.34
C ASN A 685 -5.10 27.10 -11.96
N ASP A 686 -6.11 26.74 -11.18
CA ASP A 686 -6.09 26.13 -9.84
C ASP A 686 -5.73 27.05 -8.65
N THR A 687 -5.72 28.37 -8.80
CA THR A 687 -5.65 29.29 -7.65
C THR A 687 -7.01 29.58 -7.00
N TYR A 688 -7.32 28.94 -5.87
CA TYR A 688 -8.43 29.33 -4.99
C TYR A 688 -7.98 30.05 -3.71
N GLY A 689 -7.70 31.34 -3.85
CA GLY A 689 -7.67 32.30 -2.74
C GLY A 689 -9.06 32.86 -2.44
N ASN A 690 -9.35 33.15 -1.17
CA ASN A 690 -10.66 33.65 -0.74
C ASN A 690 -10.84 35.15 -1.02
N TRP A 691 -11.31 35.51 -2.23
CA TRP A 691 -12.28 36.58 -2.55
C TRP A 691 -12.41 36.76 -4.06
N SER A 692 -13.64 36.85 -4.59
CA SER A 692 -14.00 36.96 -6.03
C SER A 692 -13.26 35.97 -6.93
N GLY A 693 -13.92 34.85 -7.28
CA GLY A 693 -13.30 33.75 -8.03
C GLY A 693 -12.73 34.13 -9.41
N PRO A 694 -11.96 33.22 -10.02
CA PRO A 694 -11.23 33.50 -11.25
C PRO A 694 -12.16 34.01 -12.36
N LYS A 695 -11.68 35.02 -13.10
CA LYS A 695 -12.39 35.57 -14.25
C LYS A 695 -12.44 34.54 -15.36
N VAL A 696 -13.49 34.54 -16.15
CA VAL A 696 -13.46 33.80 -17.41
C VAL A 696 -12.71 34.59 -18.48
N GLN A 697 -11.85 33.92 -19.22
CA GLN A 697 -11.08 34.47 -20.33
C GLN A 697 -11.17 33.57 -21.58
N LEU A 698 -10.50 34.01 -22.66
CA LEU A 698 -10.25 33.19 -23.84
C LEU A 698 -8.78 32.80 -23.86
N TRP A 699 -8.47 31.51 -23.78
CA TRP A 699 -7.11 30.99 -23.78
C TRP A 699 -6.87 29.98 -24.89
N THR A 700 -5.62 29.55 -25.08
CA THR A 700 -5.32 28.47 -26.03
C THR A 700 -5.93 27.17 -25.52
N CYS A 701 -6.67 26.45 -26.37
CA CYS A 701 -7.24 25.15 -26.03
C CYS A 701 -6.14 24.14 -25.65
N ILE A 702 -6.28 23.48 -24.50
CA ILE A 702 -5.32 22.52 -23.93
C ILE A 702 -6.12 21.30 -23.45
N GLU A 703 -5.94 20.15 -24.12
CA GLU A 703 -6.68 18.90 -23.86
C GLU A 703 -6.73 18.47 -22.37
N PRO A 704 -5.63 18.44 -21.60
CA PRO A 704 -5.69 18.06 -20.18
C PRO A 704 -6.09 19.20 -19.21
N ALA A 705 -6.47 20.39 -19.70
CA ALA A 705 -6.77 21.52 -18.83
C ALA A 705 -8.22 21.45 -18.31
N VAL A 706 -8.39 20.91 -17.10
CA VAL A 706 -9.70 20.78 -16.43
C VAL A 706 -10.44 22.13 -16.30
N ASP A 707 -9.72 23.24 -16.19
CA ASP A 707 -10.24 24.61 -16.12
C ASP A 707 -10.64 25.21 -17.49
N GLN A 708 -10.56 24.42 -18.57
CA GLN A 708 -11.15 24.72 -19.87
C GLN A 708 -12.36 23.84 -20.20
N HIS A 709 -12.68 22.87 -19.33
CA HIS A 709 -13.76 21.92 -19.54
C HIS A 709 -15.00 22.28 -18.72
N TRP A 710 -16.11 22.51 -19.41
CA TRP A 710 -17.33 23.01 -18.80
C TRP A 710 -18.49 22.02 -18.95
N THR A 711 -19.27 21.87 -17.88
CA THR A 711 -20.42 20.98 -17.77
C THR A 711 -21.69 21.84 -17.71
N PHE A 712 -22.62 21.68 -18.65
CA PHE A 712 -23.95 22.27 -18.51
C PHE A 712 -24.81 21.36 -17.63
N THR A 713 -25.53 21.94 -16.66
CA THR A 713 -26.41 21.16 -15.77
C THR A 713 -27.89 21.42 -16.04
N ALA A 714 -28.74 20.52 -15.50
CA ALA A 714 -30.19 20.66 -15.53
C ALA A 714 -30.73 21.93 -14.81
N GLY A 715 -29.90 22.65 -14.05
CA GLY A 715 -30.22 23.96 -13.50
C GLY A 715 -30.07 25.12 -14.50
N ASN A 716 -29.66 24.85 -15.74
CA ASN A 716 -29.13 25.83 -16.72
C ASN A 716 -27.84 26.54 -16.26
N THR A 717 -27.19 26.07 -15.20
CA THR A 717 -25.84 26.52 -14.81
C THR A 717 -24.80 25.96 -15.77
N LEU A 718 -23.70 26.70 -15.91
CA LEU A 718 -22.50 26.23 -16.58
C LEU A 718 -21.38 26.12 -15.55
N GLU A 719 -20.81 24.92 -15.40
CA GLU A 719 -19.94 24.57 -14.28
C GLU A 719 -18.56 24.09 -14.75
N THR A 720 -17.51 24.52 -14.07
CA THR A 720 -16.20 23.86 -14.09
C THR A 720 -15.57 23.93 -12.69
N LEU A 721 -14.62 23.04 -12.39
CA LEU A 721 -13.92 22.99 -11.09
C LEU A 721 -14.88 22.99 -9.87
N THR A 722 -16.04 22.33 -9.99
CA THR A 722 -17.16 22.30 -9.00
C THR A 722 -17.82 23.66 -8.68
N ARG A 723 -17.64 24.67 -9.52
CA ARG A 723 -18.22 26.00 -9.38
C ARG A 723 -18.98 26.45 -10.63
N CYS A 724 -19.89 27.39 -10.44
CA CYS A 724 -20.78 27.92 -11.46
C CYS A 724 -20.24 29.22 -12.06
N LEU A 725 -20.51 29.44 -13.34
CA LEU A 725 -20.36 30.73 -14.02
C LEU A 725 -21.28 31.77 -13.37
N ASP A 726 -20.73 32.89 -12.91
CA ASP A 726 -21.40 33.90 -12.09
C ASP A 726 -21.04 35.33 -12.56
N VAL A 727 -21.92 36.30 -12.30
CA VAL A 727 -21.73 37.73 -12.62
C VAL A 727 -21.32 38.46 -11.34
N ALA A 728 -20.05 38.88 -11.26
CA ALA A 728 -19.41 39.28 -10.01
C ALA A 728 -20.26 40.23 -9.13
N GLY A 729 -20.73 39.71 -7.98
CA GLY A 729 -21.53 40.44 -7.00
C GLY A 729 -22.98 40.71 -7.42
N ASN A 730 -23.51 39.96 -8.40
CA ASN A 730 -24.81 40.17 -9.04
C ASN A 730 -24.99 41.61 -9.58
N SER A 731 -23.90 42.19 -10.09
CA SER A 731 -23.86 43.58 -10.57
C SER A 731 -24.28 43.69 -12.05
N THR A 732 -25.38 44.41 -12.30
CA THR A 732 -25.88 44.72 -13.66
C THR A 732 -25.14 45.87 -14.36
N ALA A 733 -24.05 46.40 -13.78
CA ALA A 733 -23.27 47.47 -14.37
C ALA A 733 -22.52 47.01 -15.64
N ALA A 734 -22.40 47.91 -16.63
CA ALA A 734 -21.63 47.63 -17.84
C ALA A 734 -20.14 47.45 -17.50
N GLY A 735 -19.57 46.31 -17.89
CA GLY A 735 -18.18 45.95 -17.57
C GLY A 735 -17.99 45.14 -16.27
N THR A 736 -19.06 44.73 -15.58
CA THR A 736 -18.96 43.70 -14.51
C THR A 736 -18.27 42.44 -15.07
N PRO A 737 -17.23 41.91 -14.40
CA PRO A 737 -16.60 40.65 -14.82
C PRO A 737 -17.52 39.44 -14.65
N VAL A 738 -17.45 38.51 -15.60
CA VAL A 738 -17.92 37.14 -15.43
C VAL A 738 -16.81 36.32 -14.75
N ILE A 739 -17.17 35.57 -13.72
CA ILE A 739 -16.27 34.83 -12.83
C ILE A 739 -16.78 33.41 -12.59
N LEU A 740 -16.07 32.62 -11.80
CA LEU A 740 -16.66 31.48 -11.09
C LEU A 740 -17.03 31.81 -9.64
N PHE A 741 -18.15 31.24 -9.19
CA PHE A 741 -18.61 31.33 -7.81
C PHE A 741 -19.27 30.02 -7.34
N ASN A 742 -19.60 29.92 -6.05
CA ASN A 742 -20.28 28.75 -5.50
C ASN A 742 -21.68 28.62 -6.11
N CYS A 743 -22.01 27.44 -6.64
CA CYS A 743 -23.33 27.17 -7.21
C CYS A 743 -24.44 27.35 -6.17
N ASN A 744 -25.30 28.34 -6.43
CA ASN A 744 -26.35 28.84 -5.53
C ASN A 744 -27.77 28.68 -6.12
N GLY A 745 -27.90 28.38 -7.42
CA GLY A 745 -29.16 28.01 -8.07
C GLY A 745 -30.13 29.15 -8.34
N VAL A 746 -29.61 30.35 -8.65
CA VAL A 746 -30.37 31.59 -8.89
C VAL A 746 -30.05 32.18 -10.26
#